data_AF-A0AA40CD98-F1
#
_entry.id   AF-A0AA40CD98-F1
#
_cell.length_a   1.000
_cell.length_b   1.000
_cell.length_c   1.000
_cell.angle_alpha   90.00
_cell.angle_beta   90.00
_cell.angle_gamma   90.00
#
_symmetry.space_group_name_H-M   'P 1'
#
loop_
_entity.id
_entity.type
_entity.pdbx_description
1 polymer ?
#
loop_
_entity_poly.entity_id
_entity_poly.type
_entity_poly.pdbx_seq_one_letter_code
_entity_poly.pdbx_strand_id
1 'polypeptide(L)'
;MDIEAQSSRFPQPREFTDKNRFSLFMNTVEDGNGFYESFFDSNSSDTWPEDPERHLSEEDKRYVDDLDIKRVLVPFDFGTDVLCLTDQFYQRLRTTSFENKYLRIRSQTEGIRQRAQMKSLKFPAALVACQLGRTVDAAFGLTSKGNSFSVDTNAGLVFDVSKTTGDITSLLYNNVQYQGTSKMTHLNSGLGTSKVAAETANGYVKITIVAGSQPVTQYYVAKPNESTIYMATYLTGEINPGELRFLARLRRSAVPNGWHGDVAVLDGCSAFEGKDTFKCPNGQTRCKMYTSDRFIEDQVHGVTGKNVGIWMIMPGVAYETSSGGPFMRDINTQSGDDQELYWYMNSGHVRTEPWRFGLHGPYAMQFTTGAKPSPDLDTSFFSTLSIQGYVPSSKRGATSGFASGVAPGFQPVLHWYNNASQYWTTASANGSYTSPLMKPGTYTVNLYRNEFAIATSTVTITAGSSAFKNITSTEPNPPVIWRIGSFDGQPFELKNGDKIERMHPEDVRMGSWGGNYTVGKSTAKEFPMALFSKQGGTATVNFELSREQAGVETTLRVGTTLSFKGGRPSVRVASWSGRDPGAPKLIDSRGVTRGAYRGYGDVYAWNIPAGTMKEGWNTLTMGVHGSGDAKFLSANYIVDAVELQGLVGRDSPR
;
A
#
# COMPACT_ATOMS: atom_id res chain seq x y z
N MET A 1 24.43 -37.24 56.65
CA MET A 1 24.37 -35.83 56.19
C MET A 1 23.61 -35.86 54.86
N ASP A 2 22.28 -35.91 54.82
CA ASP A 2 21.26 -35.21 55.64
C ASP A 2 21.39 -33.69 55.51
N ILE A 3 20.34 -32.90 55.23
CA ILE A 3 18.90 -33.23 55.09
C ILE A 3 18.15 -32.15 54.26
N GLU A 4 17.04 -32.57 53.64
CA GLU A 4 15.82 -31.83 53.19
C GLU A 4 15.82 -30.53 52.37
N ALA A 5 14.84 -30.49 51.45
CA ALA A 5 14.18 -29.30 50.94
C ALA A 5 12.82 -29.12 51.65
N GLN A 6 12.32 -27.88 51.78
CA GLN A 6 10.90 -27.63 52.09
C GLN A 6 10.30 -26.42 51.35
N SER A 7 8.97 -26.45 51.21
CA SER A 7 8.13 -25.60 50.37
C SER A 7 7.25 -24.60 51.16
N SER A 8 6.82 -23.51 50.53
CA SER A 8 5.51 -22.88 50.79
C SER A 8 5.09 -22.03 49.57
N ARG A 9 4.00 -22.39 48.85
CA ARG A 9 2.57 -22.06 49.05
C ARG A 9 2.17 -20.60 48.73
N PHE A 10 1.36 -20.46 47.68
CA PHE A 10 0.56 -19.26 47.36
C PHE A 10 -0.50 -18.96 48.44
N PRO A 11 -0.97 -17.70 48.50
CA PRO A 11 -2.37 -17.39 48.73
C PRO A 11 -3.01 -16.56 47.59
N GLN A 12 -4.28 -16.84 47.31
CA GLN A 12 -5.19 -16.09 46.42
C GLN A 12 -5.82 -14.88 47.17
N PRO A 13 -6.48 -13.92 46.48
CA PRO A 13 -6.67 -12.55 46.99
C PRO A 13 -7.84 -12.39 47.96
N ARG A 14 -7.88 -11.24 48.64
CA ARG A 14 -9.01 -10.77 49.45
C ARG A 14 -9.75 -9.64 48.75
N GLU A 15 -11.07 -9.75 48.68
CA GLU A 15 -11.98 -8.61 48.55
C GLU A 15 -12.05 -7.85 49.90
N PHE A 16 -12.39 -6.56 49.88
CA PHE A 16 -13.55 -5.99 50.59
C PHE A 16 -13.79 -4.53 50.18
N THR A 17 -14.96 -4.00 50.58
CA THR A 17 -15.69 -2.87 49.98
C THR A 17 -15.69 -1.56 50.78
N ASP A 18 -15.76 -0.41 50.09
CA ASP A 18 -16.72 0.71 50.29
C ASP A 18 -16.36 1.84 49.30
N LYS A 19 -17.21 2.48 48.48
CA LYS A 19 -18.57 3.10 48.55
C LYS A 19 -18.65 4.51 49.17
N ASN A 20 -19.34 5.39 48.41
CA ASN A 20 -19.97 6.68 48.78
C ASN A 20 -19.01 7.89 49.02
N ARG A 21 -19.18 9.10 48.44
CA ARG A 21 -20.22 9.79 47.60
C ARG A 21 -19.51 10.74 46.58
N PHE A 22 -20.10 11.43 45.59
CA PHE A 22 -21.45 12.04 45.44
C PHE A 22 -21.87 12.23 43.95
N SER A 23 -23.20 12.13 43.69
CA SER A 23 -24.05 12.71 42.61
C SER A 23 -23.45 13.02 41.22
N LEU A 24 -23.92 12.51 40.07
CA LEU A 24 -25.27 12.09 39.60
C LEU A 24 -26.30 13.24 39.44
N PHE A 25 -26.78 13.45 38.21
CA PHE A 25 -28.02 14.14 37.87
C PHE A 25 -28.85 13.27 36.92
N MET A 26 -30.00 12.79 37.39
CA MET A 26 -31.09 12.19 36.62
C MET A 26 -32.32 12.15 37.53
N ASN A 27 -33.44 12.73 37.09
CA ASN A 27 -34.81 12.57 37.61
C ASN A 27 -35.73 13.35 36.62
N THR A 28 -36.60 12.69 35.83
CA THR A 28 -38.02 12.31 36.10
C THR A 28 -38.98 13.50 36.09
N VAL A 29 -40.22 13.50 35.57
CA VAL A 29 -41.14 12.66 34.72
C VAL A 29 -42.47 13.49 34.65
N GLU A 30 -43.55 12.99 34.02
CA GLU A 30 -44.90 13.58 33.85
C GLU A 30 -45.02 14.57 32.66
N ASP A 31 -45.98 14.49 31.72
CA ASP A 31 -47.05 13.51 31.40
C ASP A 31 -47.37 13.63 29.86
N GLY A 32 -48.28 12.93 29.16
CA GLY A 32 -49.30 11.92 29.53
C GLY A 32 -50.19 11.47 28.35
N ASN A 33 -50.90 10.35 28.51
CA ASN A 33 -51.91 9.74 27.59
C ASN A 33 -51.42 9.33 26.17
N GLY A 34 -51.96 8.32 25.49
CA GLY A 34 -52.96 7.32 25.88
C GLY A 34 -53.67 6.69 24.66
N PHE A 35 -53.63 5.35 24.57
CA PHE A 35 -54.60 4.45 23.91
C PHE A 35 -54.65 4.14 22.38
N TYR A 36 -54.84 2.83 22.17
CA TYR A 36 -55.56 2.05 21.15
C TYR A 36 -55.01 1.72 19.74
N GLU A 37 -55.20 0.43 19.45
CA GLU A 37 -54.93 -0.38 18.27
C GLU A 37 -55.86 -0.05 17.08
N SER A 38 -55.47 -0.38 15.86
CA SER A 38 -55.96 -1.59 15.14
C SER A 38 -55.82 -1.53 13.60
N PHE A 39 -55.94 -2.70 12.98
CA PHE A 39 -55.72 -3.03 11.56
C PHE A 39 -56.77 -2.48 10.57
N PHE A 40 -56.35 -2.31 9.30
CA PHE A 40 -56.92 -2.88 8.05
C PHE A 40 -56.05 -2.32 6.88
N ASP A 41 -55.39 -3.11 6.01
CA ASP A 41 -55.89 -3.89 4.84
C ASP A 41 -56.77 -3.04 3.86
N SER A 42 -56.69 -3.11 2.53
CA SER A 42 -56.02 -4.07 1.62
C SER A 42 -55.87 -3.51 0.18
N ASN A 43 -55.32 -4.34 -0.73
CA ASN A 43 -55.06 -4.14 -2.17
C ASN A 43 -56.20 -3.60 -3.07
N SER A 44 -55.82 -2.87 -4.15
CA SER A 44 -56.27 -2.98 -5.56
C SER A 44 -55.53 -1.90 -6.39
N SER A 45 -54.70 -2.21 -7.39
CA SER A 45 -54.94 -2.77 -8.74
C SER A 45 -55.28 -1.70 -9.80
N ASP A 46 -54.80 -1.96 -11.03
CA ASP A 46 -55.23 -1.34 -12.30
C ASP A 46 -54.83 0.13 -12.56
N THR A 47 -54.53 0.59 -13.78
CA THR A 47 -54.14 -0.04 -15.07
C THR A 47 -53.43 1.04 -15.93
N TRP A 48 -52.61 0.65 -16.91
CA TRP A 48 -52.24 1.56 -18.00
C TRP A 48 -53.39 1.69 -19.00
N PRO A 49 -53.54 2.84 -19.68
CA PRO A 49 -53.40 2.77 -21.13
C PRO A 49 -52.70 3.98 -21.80
N GLU A 50 -52.00 3.62 -22.88
CA GLU A 50 -51.94 4.25 -24.22
C GLU A 50 -51.72 5.77 -24.42
N ASP A 51 -50.75 6.01 -25.30
CA ASP A 51 -50.30 7.27 -25.91
C ASP A 51 -51.19 7.69 -27.10
N PRO A 52 -51.30 9.00 -27.43
CA PRO A 52 -51.53 9.38 -28.82
C PRO A 52 -50.57 10.47 -29.35
N GLU A 53 -50.18 10.25 -30.60
CA GLU A 53 -49.15 10.93 -31.40
C GLU A 53 -49.29 12.46 -31.65
N ARG A 54 -48.21 13.01 -32.26
CA ARG A 54 -48.06 14.21 -33.13
C ARG A 54 -47.55 15.50 -32.43
N HIS A 55 -46.69 16.32 -33.05
CA HIS A 55 -46.17 16.38 -34.43
C HIS A 55 -44.64 16.57 -34.47
N LEU A 56 -43.99 15.99 -35.49
CA LEU A 56 -42.70 16.44 -36.04
C LEU A 56 -42.93 17.11 -37.41
N SER A 57 -41.99 17.96 -37.82
CA SER A 57 -41.84 18.39 -39.21
C SER A 57 -40.38 18.28 -39.69
N GLU A 58 -40.21 17.42 -40.70
CA GLU A 58 -39.17 17.32 -41.74
C GLU A 58 -38.74 18.69 -42.34
N GLU A 59 -37.65 18.92 -43.10
CA GLU A 59 -36.42 18.19 -43.53
C GLU A 59 -35.33 19.25 -43.97
N ASP A 60 -34.13 19.02 -44.55
CA ASP A 60 -33.57 17.86 -45.27
C ASP A 60 -32.04 17.62 -45.09
N LYS A 61 -31.64 16.45 -45.60
CA LYS A 61 -30.40 15.70 -45.84
C LYS A 61 -29.13 16.35 -46.43
N ARG A 62 -27.99 15.68 -46.11
CA ARG A 62 -26.79 15.31 -46.93
C ARG A 62 -25.71 16.36 -47.31
N TYR A 63 -24.44 16.13 -46.92
CA TYR A 63 -23.44 15.42 -47.76
C TYR A 63 -22.15 15.03 -46.97
N VAL A 64 -21.13 14.51 -47.67
CA VAL A 64 -19.94 13.75 -47.22
C VAL A 64 -18.62 14.51 -47.52
N ASP A 65 -17.53 14.12 -46.85
CA ASP A 65 -16.15 14.67 -46.91
C ASP A 65 -16.00 16.12 -46.36
N ASP A 66 -14.84 16.60 -45.86
CA ASP A 66 -13.45 16.14 -46.01
C ASP A 66 -12.60 16.46 -44.75
N LEU A 67 -11.39 15.90 -44.66
CA LEU A 67 -10.35 16.29 -43.68
C LEU A 67 -9.67 17.60 -44.10
N ASP A 68 -9.60 18.61 -43.22
CA ASP A 68 -8.63 19.70 -43.40
C ASP A 68 -7.99 20.20 -42.09
N ILE A 69 -6.66 20.32 -42.13
CA ILE A 69 -5.78 20.68 -41.02
C ILE A 69 -5.36 22.14 -41.19
N LYS A 70 -6.02 23.06 -40.48
CA LYS A 70 -5.61 24.47 -40.49
C LYS A 70 -4.40 24.73 -39.58
N ARG A 71 -3.23 24.78 -40.21
CA ARG A 71 -2.03 25.46 -39.68
C ARG A 71 -2.32 26.95 -39.45
N VAL A 72 -1.76 27.53 -38.39
CA VAL A 72 -1.47 28.96 -38.30
C VAL A 72 0.02 29.12 -38.02
N LEU A 73 0.69 29.93 -38.85
CA LEU A 73 2.10 30.27 -38.74
C LEU A 73 2.28 31.59 -37.97
N VAL A 74 3.32 31.68 -37.16
CA VAL A 74 3.94 32.95 -36.73
C VAL A 74 5.46 32.74 -36.81
N PRO A 75 6.24 33.65 -37.43
CA PRO A 75 7.65 33.41 -37.76
C PRO A 75 8.60 33.76 -36.60
N PHE A 76 9.81 33.22 -36.66
CA PHE A 76 10.98 33.77 -35.97
C PHE A 76 12.12 33.98 -36.95
N ASP A 77 12.79 35.12 -36.79
CA ASP A 77 13.70 35.72 -37.77
C ASP A 77 15.17 35.40 -37.45
N PHE A 78 16.04 35.40 -38.46
CA PHE A 78 17.48 35.13 -38.32
C PHE A 78 18.31 36.39 -38.60
N GLY A 79 18.92 36.96 -37.56
CA GLY A 79 19.93 38.01 -37.66
C GLY A 79 21.36 37.44 -37.62
N THR A 80 22.27 38.05 -38.39
CA THR A 80 23.66 37.61 -38.59
C THR A 80 24.68 38.30 -37.65
N ASP A 81 25.93 37.82 -37.75
CA ASP A 81 27.25 38.44 -37.42
C ASP A 81 28.03 37.61 -36.37
N VAL A 82 29.13 36.88 -36.65
CA VAL A 82 30.42 37.12 -37.36
C VAL A 82 31.55 37.58 -36.40
N LEU A 83 32.74 36.98 -36.57
CA LEU A 83 34.01 37.09 -35.78
C LEU A 83 34.03 36.25 -34.46
N CYS A 84 35.14 35.61 -34.05
CA CYS A 84 36.53 35.65 -34.54
C CYS A 84 37.33 34.33 -34.32
N LEU A 85 38.46 34.25 -35.01
CA LEU A 85 39.67 33.40 -34.87
C LEU A 85 40.04 33.02 -33.40
N THR A 86 40.78 31.95 -33.05
CA THR A 86 41.77 31.14 -33.81
C THR A 86 42.00 29.74 -33.19
N ASP A 87 42.38 28.83 -34.08
CA ASP A 87 43.07 27.54 -33.96
C ASP A 87 44.27 27.44 -32.97
N GLN A 88 44.33 26.35 -32.19
CA GLN A 88 45.58 25.70 -31.79
C GLN A 88 45.45 24.15 -31.70
N PHE A 89 46.25 23.48 -32.55
CA PHE A 89 46.92 22.19 -32.31
C PHE A 89 46.10 20.88 -32.20
N TYR A 90 45.86 20.29 -33.38
CA TYR A 90 46.33 18.96 -33.78
C TYR A 90 46.80 17.96 -32.68
N GLN A 91 46.15 16.78 -32.61
CA GLN A 91 46.75 15.46 -32.93
C GLN A 91 45.75 14.29 -32.75
N ARG A 92 45.90 13.22 -33.56
CA ARG A 92 45.12 11.95 -33.58
C ARG A 92 43.62 12.06 -33.96
N LEU A 93 43.27 12.16 -35.25
CA LEU A 93 43.14 11.07 -36.24
C LEU A 93 42.00 10.07 -35.93
N ARG A 94 40.84 10.20 -36.61
CA ARG A 94 40.37 9.41 -37.79
C ARG A 94 39.74 8.04 -37.40
N THR A 95 38.63 7.56 -37.95
CA THR A 95 37.75 7.95 -39.09
C THR A 95 36.40 7.22 -38.90
N THR A 96 35.23 7.90 -38.89
CA THR A 96 34.22 7.95 -40.00
C THR A 96 34.09 6.66 -40.82
N SER A 97 32.95 5.94 -40.83
CA SER A 97 31.61 6.27 -41.40
C SER A 97 31.54 6.11 -42.94
N PHE A 98 30.32 5.88 -43.48
CA PHE A 98 29.95 5.61 -44.90
C PHE A 98 30.21 4.17 -45.43
N GLU A 99 29.39 3.52 -46.28
CA GLU A 99 27.97 3.74 -46.64
C GLU A 99 27.28 2.49 -47.27
N ASN A 100 25.99 2.64 -47.57
CA ASN A 100 24.97 1.72 -48.12
C ASN A 100 25.27 0.74 -49.30
N LYS A 101 24.52 -0.39 -49.29
CA LYS A 101 23.69 -1.00 -50.39
C LYS A 101 24.23 -2.03 -51.45
N TYR A 102 23.41 -3.09 -51.59
CA TYR A 102 23.03 -3.92 -52.79
C TYR A 102 23.81 -5.18 -53.25
N LEU A 103 23.03 -6.09 -53.91
CA LEU A 103 23.29 -7.46 -54.47
C LEU A 103 23.13 -8.61 -53.45
N ARG A 104 22.24 -9.62 -53.54
CA ARG A 104 21.28 -10.19 -54.54
C ARG A 104 21.89 -10.99 -55.72
N ILE A 105 21.82 -12.34 -55.66
CA ILE A 105 21.16 -13.28 -56.65
C ILE A 105 21.51 -14.78 -56.36
N ARG A 106 20.66 -15.71 -56.86
CA ARG A 106 20.70 -17.20 -56.73
C ARG A 106 21.43 -17.89 -57.91
N SER A 107 21.82 -19.17 -57.76
CA SER A 107 21.42 -20.36 -58.59
C SER A 107 22.36 -21.58 -58.36
N GLN A 108 21.88 -22.83 -58.16
CA GLN A 108 21.74 -23.99 -59.11
C GLN A 108 23.09 -24.64 -59.54
N THR A 109 23.29 -25.97 -59.79
CA THR A 109 22.45 -27.21 -59.79
C THR A 109 23.31 -28.50 -59.84
N GLU A 110 22.73 -29.65 -59.44
CA GLU A 110 22.94 -31.05 -59.92
C GLU A 110 24.28 -31.85 -59.72
N GLY A 111 24.16 -33.19 -59.56
CA GLY A 111 25.31 -34.14 -59.43
C GLY A 111 24.97 -35.58 -58.97
N ILE A 112 24.54 -36.44 -59.89
CA ILE A 112 23.79 -37.72 -59.70
C ILE A 112 24.65 -39.03 -59.48
N ARG A 113 24.17 -39.93 -58.56
CA ARG A 113 24.24 -41.44 -58.52
C ARG A 113 25.46 -42.30 -58.06
N GLN A 114 25.08 -43.42 -57.39
CA GLN A 114 25.72 -44.76 -57.27
C GLN A 114 26.97 -44.90 -56.36
N ARG A 115 27.23 -46.00 -55.62
CA ARG A 115 26.59 -47.34 -55.52
C ARG A 115 26.69 -47.93 -54.09
N ALA A 116 25.80 -48.90 -53.84
CA ALA A 116 25.56 -49.67 -52.62
C ALA A 116 26.65 -50.67 -52.20
N GLN A 117 26.61 -51.10 -50.92
CA GLN A 117 26.68 -52.53 -50.57
C GLN A 117 25.98 -52.85 -49.23
N MET A 118 25.33 -54.01 -49.16
CA MET A 118 24.58 -54.51 -48.00
C MET A 118 25.49 -55.20 -46.98
N LYS A 119 25.15 -55.12 -45.69
CA LYS A 119 25.21 -56.29 -44.79
C LYS A 119 23.96 -56.37 -43.92
N SER A 120 23.26 -57.48 -44.04
CA SER A 120 22.10 -57.86 -43.24
C SER A 120 22.51 -58.36 -41.85
N LEU A 121 21.76 -57.98 -40.82
CA LEU A 121 21.68 -58.76 -39.58
C LEU A 121 20.21 -58.89 -39.16
N LYS A 122 19.73 -60.12 -38.98
CA LYS A 122 18.37 -60.42 -38.51
C LYS A 122 18.37 -60.48 -36.99
N PHE A 123 17.42 -59.81 -36.33
CA PHE A 123 16.95 -60.14 -34.98
C PHE A 123 15.42 -60.03 -34.93
N PRO A 124 14.74 -60.78 -34.04
CA PRO A 124 13.35 -61.17 -34.22
C PRO A 124 12.34 -60.14 -33.71
N ALA A 125 11.09 -60.30 -34.14
CA ALA A 125 9.97 -59.48 -33.71
C ALA A 125 9.72 -59.58 -32.20
N ALA A 126 9.93 -58.48 -31.49
CA ALA A 126 9.37 -58.27 -30.16
C ALA A 126 7.97 -57.65 -30.30
N LEU A 127 6.95 -58.36 -29.81
CA LEU A 127 5.57 -57.90 -29.79
C LEU A 127 5.40 -56.79 -28.75
N VAL A 128 5.71 -55.54 -29.13
CA VAL A 128 5.43 -54.37 -28.27
C VAL A 128 3.93 -54.15 -28.24
N ALA A 129 3.28 -54.61 -27.17
CA ALA A 129 1.92 -54.24 -26.86
C ALA A 129 1.87 -52.72 -26.65
N CYS A 130 1.37 -52.00 -27.66
CA CYS A 130 1.14 -50.58 -27.58
C CYS A 130 -0.02 -50.33 -26.62
N GLN A 131 0.28 -50.25 -25.32
CA GLN A 131 -0.61 -49.63 -24.37
C GLN A 131 -0.79 -48.18 -24.83
N LEU A 132 -1.95 -47.93 -25.44
CA LEU A 132 -2.52 -46.59 -25.58
C LEU A 132 -2.76 -46.07 -24.16
N GLY A 133 -1.70 -45.56 -23.54
CA GLY A 133 -1.79 -44.74 -22.36
C GLY A 133 -2.70 -43.58 -22.74
N ARG A 134 -3.93 -43.60 -22.20
CA ARG A 134 -4.81 -42.44 -22.30
C ARG A 134 -4.05 -41.30 -21.63
N THR A 135 -3.58 -40.36 -22.44
CA THR A 135 -3.29 -39.01 -21.98
C THR A 135 -4.62 -38.48 -21.46
N VAL A 136 -4.81 -38.59 -20.15
CA VAL A 136 -5.86 -37.85 -19.47
C VAL A 136 -5.37 -36.40 -19.50
N ASP A 137 -5.74 -35.69 -20.56
CA ASP A 137 -5.60 -34.25 -20.58
C ASP A 137 -6.34 -33.71 -19.35
N ALA A 138 -5.62 -32.95 -18.51
CA ALA A 138 -6.11 -32.46 -17.24
C ALA A 138 -7.20 -31.40 -17.47
N ALA A 139 -8.44 -31.84 -17.66
CA ALA A 139 -9.54 -30.92 -17.91
C ALA A 139 -9.78 -30.00 -16.72
N PHE A 140 -9.97 -28.70 -16.98
CA PHE A 140 -10.39 -27.73 -15.97
C PHE A 140 -11.65 -28.24 -15.26
N GLY A 141 -11.63 -28.29 -13.93
CA GLY A 141 -12.72 -28.92 -13.22
C GLY A 141 -12.67 -28.86 -11.70
N LEU A 142 -13.86 -29.04 -11.12
CA LEU A 142 -14.10 -29.19 -9.69
C LEU A 142 -14.40 -30.66 -9.37
N THR A 143 -13.59 -31.27 -8.50
CA THR A 143 -13.77 -32.66 -8.04
C THR A 143 -14.00 -32.70 -6.53
N SER A 144 -15.03 -33.43 -6.10
CA SER A 144 -15.26 -33.75 -4.68
C SER A 144 -14.37 -34.92 -4.26
N LYS A 145 -13.36 -34.68 -3.42
CA LYS A 145 -12.31 -35.67 -3.06
C LYS A 145 -12.19 -35.80 -1.54
N GLY A 146 -12.78 -36.85 -0.98
CA GLY A 146 -12.79 -37.06 0.48
C GLY A 146 -13.33 -35.83 1.22
N ASN A 147 -12.53 -35.30 2.16
CA ASN A 147 -12.88 -34.12 2.95
C ASN A 147 -12.60 -32.77 2.26
N SER A 148 -12.17 -32.76 0.99
CA SER A 148 -11.86 -31.52 0.24
C SER A 148 -12.62 -31.40 -1.09
N PHE A 149 -12.77 -30.17 -1.56
CA PHE A 149 -13.00 -29.84 -2.96
C PHE A 149 -11.64 -29.62 -3.62
N SER A 150 -11.37 -30.34 -4.70
CA SER A 150 -10.14 -30.26 -5.49
C SER A 150 -10.45 -29.49 -6.77
N VAL A 151 -9.66 -28.47 -7.10
CA VAL A 151 -9.85 -27.63 -8.29
C VAL A 151 -8.62 -27.73 -9.18
N ASP A 152 -8.79 -28.27 -10.38
CA ASP A 152 -7.77 -28.27 -11.42
C ASP A 152 -8.00 -27.08 -12.35
N THR A 153 -6.98 -26.24 -12.51
CA THR A 153 -7.02 -25.05 -13.36
C THR A 153 -6.83 -25.34 -14.85
N ASN A 154 -6.35 -26.55 -15.23
CA ASN A 154 -5.73 -26.82 -16.54
C ASN A 154 -4.57 -25.85 -16.88
N ALA A 155 -3.87 -25.35 -15.86
CA ALA A 155 -2.67 -24.52 -16.00
C ALA A 155 -1.52 -25.02 -15.12
N GLY A 156 -1.53 -26.33 -14.82
CA GLY A 156 -0.57 -26.97 -13.92
C GLY A 156 -0.79 -26.71 -12.43
N LEU A 157 -1.73 -25.83 -12.04
CA LEU A 157 -2.14 -25.61 -10.65
C LEU A 157 -3.37 -26.45 -10.30
N VAL A 158 -3.23 -27.29 -9.26
CA VAL A 158 -4.32 -28.00 -8.59
C VAL A 158 -4.31 -27.62 -7.11
N PHE A 159 -5.45 -27.17 -6.57
CA PHE A 159 -5.57 -26.83 -5.15
C PHE A 159 -6.74 -27.55 -4.46
N ASP A 160 -6.51 -28.01 -3.23
CA ASP A 160 -7.52 -28.70 -2.41
C ASP A 160 -8.00 -27.76 -1.29
N VAL A 161 -9.33 -27.60 -1.15
CA VAL A 161 -9.98 -26.78 -0.11
C VAL A 161 -10.82 -27.65 0.81
N SER A 162 -10.58 -27.55 2.11
CA SER A 162 -11.32 -28.26 3.16
C SER A 162 -12.83 -27.96 3.13
N LYS A 163 -13.67 -29.01 3.11
CA LYS A 163 -15.14 -28.90 3.16
C LYS A 163 -15.70 -28.44 4.51
N THR A 164 -14.90 -28.50 5.58
CA THR A 164 -15.34 -28.18 6.95
C THR A 164 -14.74 -26.91 7.50
N THR A 165 -13.65 -26.40 6.90
CA THR A 165 -12.96 -25.19 7.39
C THR A 165 -12.69 -24.13 6.32
N GLY A 166 -12.70 -24.49 5.04
CA GLY A 166 -12.30 -23.58 3.96
C GLY A 166 -10.81 -23.29 3.89
N ASP A 167 -9.98 -23.96 4.69
CA ASP A 167 -8.52 -23.90 4.54
C ASP A 167 -8.10 -24.53 3.21
N ILE A 168 -7.11 -23.95 2.54
CA ILE A 168 -6.40 -24.58 1.42
C ILE A 168 -5.38 -25.57 2.01
N THR A 169 -5.57 -26.85 1.72
CA THR A 169 -4.81 -27.98 2.27
C THR A 169 -3.79 -28.56 1.27
N SER A 170 -3.84 -28.13 0.01
CA SER A 170 -2.90 -28.49 -1.05
C SER A 170 -2.76 -27.37 -2.07
N LEU A 171 -1.53 -27.12 -2.54
CA LEU A 171 -1.18 -26.18 -3.60
C LEU A 171 -0.16 -26.87 -4.51
N LEU A 172 -0.64 -27.75 -5.39
CA LEU A 172 0.20 -28.51 -6.32
C LEU A 172 0.37 -27.70 -7.61
N TYR A 173 1.56 -27.18 -7.88
CA TYR A 173 1.87 -26.47 -9.14
C TYR A 173 2.98 -27.19 -9.90
N ASN A 174 2.70 -27.57 -11.16
CA ASN A 174 3.60 -28.35 -12.02
C ASN A 174 4.17 -29.60 -11.32
N ASN A 175 3.28 -30.35 -10.65
CA ASN A 175 3.58 -31.54 -9.84
C ASN A 175 4.47 -31.31 -8.59
N VAL A 176 4.76 -30.06 -8.21
CA VAL A 176 5.45 -29.71 -6.97
C VAL A 176 4.43 -29.19 -5.95
N GLN A 177 4.44 -29.76 -4.74
CA GLN A 177 3.57 -29.32 -3.65
C GLN A 177 4.17 -28.09 -2.96
N TYR A 178 3.42 -26.99 -2.93
CA TYR A 178 3.81 -25.72 -2.30
C TYR A 178 3.13 -25.48 -0.96
N GLN A 179 2.06 -26.19 -0.59
CA GLN A 179 1.42 -26.01 0.72
C GLN A 179 2.38 -26.44 1.85
N GLY A 180 2.62 -25.49 2.77
CA GLY A 180 3.41 -25.66 3.98
C GLY A 180 2.86 -26.77 4.87
N THR A 181 3.73 -27.41 5.64
CA THR A 181 3.39 -28.62 6.41
C THR A 181 3.00 -28.35 7.86
N SER A 182 3.30 -27.15 8.39
CA SER A 182 2.99 -26.83 9.80
C SER A 182 1.52 -26.44 9.99
N LYS A 183 0.97 -25.66 9.07
CA LYS A 183 -0.34 -25.02 9.10
C LYS A 183 -0.83 -24.77 7.67
N MET A 184 -2.14 -24.69 7.51
CA MET A 184 -2.79 -24.52 6.19
C MET A 184 -2.83 -23.05 5.74
N THR A 185 -3.06 -22.85 4.44
CA THR A 185 -3.26 -21.53 3.82
C THR A 185 -4.71 -21.09 4.03
N HIS A 186 -4.93 -19.88 4.58
CA HIS A 186 -6.25 -19.43 5.00
C HIS A 186 -6.33 -17.92 5.31
N LEU A 187 -7.50 -17.45 5.73
CA LEU A 187 -7.69 -16.15 6.35
C LEU A 187 -7.25 -16.17 7.83
N ASN A 188 -6.59 -15.11 8.29
CA ASN A 188 -6.12 -14.83 9.67
C ASN A 188 -5.30 -15.94 10.36
N SER A 189 -5.98 -16.95 10.90
CA SER A 189 -5.44 -18.12 11.60
C SER A 189 -6.33 -19.35 11.38
N GLY A 190 -7.18 -19.33 10.34
CA GLY A 190 -8.27 -20.26 10.08
C GLY A 190 -9.63 -19.66 10.47
N LEU A 191 -10.66 -19.97 9.67
CA LEU A 191 -12.04 -19.58 9.97
C LEU A 191 -12.71 -20.51 10.99
N GLY A 192 -12.07 -21.65 11.31
CA GLY A 192 -12.68 -22.73 12.09
C GLY A 192 -13.78 -23.43 11.29
N THR A 193 -14.71 -24.07 12.00
CA THR A 193 -15.85 -24.75 11.36
C THR A 193 -16.66 -23.78 10.51
N SER A 194 -16.80 -24.10 9.23
CA SER A 194 -17.38 -23.24 8.21
C SER A 194 -18.31 -24.03 7.29
N LYS A 195 -19.35 -23.37 6.76
CA LYS A 195 -20.19 -23.94 5.70
C LYS A 195 -19.50 -23.70 4.36
N VAL A 196 -18.92 -24.74 3.78
CA VAL A 196 -18.20 -24.68 2.50
C VAL A 196 -19.05 -25.30 1.40
N ALA A 197 -19.31 -24.54 0.35
CA ALA A 197 -19.99 -25.00 -0.86
C ALA A 197 -19.12 -24.71 -2.08
N ALA A 198 -19.15 -25.59 -3.08
CA ALA A 198 -18.41 -25.43 -4.33
C ALA A 198 -19.34 -25.71 -5.52
N GLU A 199 -19.23 -24.89 -6.55
CA GLU A 199 -20.03 -25.00 -7.78
C GLU A 199 -19.21 -24.61 -9.01
N THR A 200 -19.64 -25.07 -10.18
CA THR A 200 -19.20 -24.52 -11.47
C THR A 200 -20.30 -23.62 -12.01
N ALA A 201 -20.04 -22.32 -12.11
CA ALA A 201 -21.00 -21.31 -12.53
C ALA A 201 -20.39 -20.46 -13.67
N ASN A 202 -21.11 -20.34 -14.79
CA ASN A 202 -20.72 -19.52 -15.94
C ASN A 202 -19.30 -19.80 -16.48
N GLY A 203 -18.85 -21.07 -16.42
CA GLY A 203 -17.52 -21.49 -16.87
C GLY A 203 -16.40 -21.34 -15.83
N TYR A 204 -16.71 -20.85 -14.64
CA TYR A 204 -15.75 -20.69 -13.53
C TYR A 204 -16.06 -21.66 -12.40
N VAL A 205 -15.04 -22.09 -11.66
CA VAL A 205 -15.23 -22.79 -10.38
C VAL A 205 -15.26 -21.75 -9.27
N LYS A 206 -16.30 -21.76 -8.44
CA LYS A 206 -16.41 -20.92 -7.24
C LYS A 206 -16.57 -21.80 -6.00
N ILE A 207 -15.80 -21.48 -4.96
CA ILE A 207 -15.95 -22.04 -3.61
C ILE A 207 -16.32 -20.89 -2.67
N THR A 208 -17.45 -21.05 -1.98
CA THR A 208 -17.97 -20.10 -1.00
C THR A 208 -17.83 -20.70 0.40
N ILE A 209 -17.21 -19.96 1.31
CA ILE A 209 -16.92 -20.38 2.69
C ILE A 209 -17.56 -19.37 3.63
N VAL A 210 -18.69 -19.74 4.24
CA VAL A 210 -19.34 -18.94 5.28
C VAL A 210 -18.81 -19.40 6.63
N ALA A 211 -18.11 -18.53 7.36
CA ALA A 211 -17.54 -18.88 8.66
C ALA A 211 -18.64 -19.12 9.71
N GLY A 212 -18.51 -20.16 10.53
CA GLY A 212 -19.54 -20.52 11.51
C GLY A 212 -19.57 -19.60 12.74
N SER A 213 -18.47 -18.91 13.05
CA SER A 213 -18.31 -18.11 14.27
C SER A 213 -17.69 -16.73 14.04
N GLN A 214 -17.52 -16.30 12.78
CA GLN A 214 -16.92 -15.01 12.41
C GLN A 214 -17.84 -14.30 11.38
N PRO A 215 -17.91 -12.96 11.38
CA PRO A 215 -18.71 -12.16 10.43
C PRO A 215 -18.08 -12.12 9.01
N VAL A 216 -17.68 -13.27 8.48
CA VAL A 216 -16.85 -13.42 7.29
C VAL A 216 -17.46 -14.45 6.32
N THR A 217 -17.50 -14.08 5.04
CA THR A 217 -17.61 -15.03 3.92
C THR A 217 -16.38 -14.90 3.02
N GLN A 218 -15.59 -15.97 2.91
CA GLN A 218 -14.45 -16.07 2.00
C GLN A 218 -14.87 -16.71 0.67
N TYR A 219 -14.30 -16.24 -0.43
CA TYR A 219 -14.46 -16.83 -1.76
C TYR A 219 -13.12 -17.26 -2.34
N TYR A 220 -13.08 -18.44 -2.97
CA TYR A 220 -12.06 -18.83 -3.94
C TYR A 220 -12.71 -19.00 -5.31
N VAL A 221 -12.07 -18.54 -6.36
CA VAL A 221 -12.56 -18.66 -7.74
C VAL A 221 -11.40 -19.06 -8.65
N ALA A 222 -11.65 -19.95 -9.61
CA ALA A 222 -10.69 -20.35 -10.62
C ALA A 222 -11.29 -20.18 -12.03
N LYS A 223 -10.44 -19.78 -12.98
CA LYS A 223 -10.72 -19.65 -14.41
C LYS A 223 -10.00 -20.78 -15.16
N PRO A 224 -10.55 -21.28 -16.29
CA PRO A 224 -9.88 -22.29 -17.10
C PRO A 224 -8.60 -21.75 -17.71
N ASN A 225 -7.54 -22.56 -17.68
CA ASN A 225 -6.22 -22.30 -18.27
C ASN A 225 -5.45 -21.14 -17.63
N GLU A 226 -5.79 -20.76 -16.39
CA GLU A 226 -5.04 -19.77 -15.61
C GLU A 226 -4.58 -20.35 -14.27
N SER A 227 -3.28 -20.29 -13.98
CA SER A 227 -2.66 -20.79 -12.73
C SER A 227 -2.88 -19.83 -11.54
N THR A 228 -4.13 -19.41 -11.35
CA THR A 228 -4.52 -18.29 -10.51
C THR A 228 -5.66 -18.69 -9.57
N ILE A 229 -5.49 -18.48 -8.27
CA ILE A 229 -6.58 -18.53 -7.28
C ILE A 229 -7.07 -17.10 -7.08
N TYR A 230 -8.21 -16.77 -7.67
CA TYR A 230 -8.89 -15.51 -7.43
C TYR A 230 -9.64 -15.56 -6.10
N MET A 231 -9.70 -14.44 -5.40
CA MET A 231 -10.19 -14.35 -4.04
C MET A 231 -10.97 -13.06 -3.81
N ALA A 232 -11.92 -13.13 -2.89
CA ALA A 232 -12.52 -11.96 -2.27
C ALA A 232 -13.02 -12.33 -0.86
N THR A 233 -13.10 -11.34 0.03
CA THR A 233 -13.45 -11.56 1.43
C THR A 233 -14.53 -10.57 1.85
N TYR A 234 -15.74 -11.05 2.10
CA TYR A 234 -16.86 -10.22 2.53
C TYR A 234 -16.95 -10.19 4.05
N LEU A 235 -17.02 -8.99 4.63
CA LEU A 235 -16.98 -8.74 6.07
C LEU A 235 -18.19 -7.93 6.54
N THR A 236 -18.87 -8.36 7.61
CA THR A 236 -20.00 -7.62 8.22
C THR A 236 -19.72 -7.03 9.60
N GLY A 237 -18.54 -7.27 10.17
CA GLY A 237 -18.12 -6.75 11.48
C GLY A 237 -16.64 -7.03 11.73
N GLU A 238 -16.05 -6.42 12.77
CA GLU A 238 -14.64 -6.68 13.09
C GLU A 238 -14.39 -8.14 13.53
N ILE A 239 -13.16 -8.61 13.31
CA ILE A 239 -12.70 -9.94 13.71
C ILE A 239 -11.50 -9.85 14.64
N ASN A 240 -11.51 -10.65 15.71
CA ASN A 240 -10.38 -10.76 16.63
C ASN A 240 -9.14 -11.33 15.90
N PRO A 241 -7.92 -10.80 16.16
CA PRO A 241 -7.55 -9.84 17.21
C PRO A 241 -7.57 -8.36 16.77
N GLY A 242 -8.32 -7.99 15.73
CA GLY A 242 -8.32 -6.62 15.18
C GLY A 242 -7.53 -6.48 13.86
N GLU A 243 -7.43 -7.56 13.08
CA GLU A 243 -6.77 -7.59 11.76
C GLU A 243 -7.54 -8.50 10.79
N LEU A 244 -7.43 -8.23 9.49
CA LEU A 244 -7.97 -9.04 8.40
C LEU A 244 -6.84 -9.26 7.38
N ARG A 245 -6.39 -10.50 7.25
CA ARG A 245 -5.35 -10.90 6.30
C ARG A 245 -5.68 -12.24 5.64
N PHE A 246 -5.38 -12.36 4.36
CA PHE A 246 -5.11 -13.67 3.77
C PHE A 246 -3.64 -14.02 3.98
N LEU A 247 -3.32 -15.29 4.23
CA LEU A 247 -1.94 -15.76 4.26
C LEU A 247 -1.79 -17.15 3.65
N ALA A 248 -0.95 -17.22 2.63
CA ALA A 248 -0.42 -18.46 2.10
C ALA A 248 0.78 -18.90 2.92
N ARG A 249 0.71 -20.13 3.45
CA ARG A 249 1.79 -20.77 4.19
C ARG A 249 2.43 -21.78 3.26
N LEU A 250 3.61 -21.46 2.76
CA LEU A 250 4.24 -22.13 1.63
C LEU A 250 5.50 -22.88 2.09
N ARG A 251 5.83 -23.97 1.40
CA ARG A 251 7.05 -24.72 1.67
C ARG A 251 8.26 -23.87 1.32
N ARG A 252 8.98 -23.43 2.35
CA ARG A 252 10.16 -22.57 2.21
C ARG A 252 11.26 -23.18 1.35
N SER A 253 11.40 -24.51 1.32
CA SER A 253 12.34 -25.20 0.42
C SER A 253 12.00 -25.07 -1.07
N ALA A 254 10.75 -24.79 -1.42
CA ALA A 254 10.29 -24.61 -2.79
C ALA A 254 10.28 -23.13 -3.23
N VAL A 255 9.99 -22.21 -2.29
CA VAL A 255 10.02 -20.76 -2.48
C VAL A 255 10.81 -20.06 -1.35
N PRO A 256 12.16 -20.14 -1.35
CA PRO A 256 12.98 -19.62 -0.26
C PRO A 256 13.15 -18.10 -0.23
N ASN A 257 12.79 -17.40 -1.31
CA ASN A 257 13.06 -15.97 -1.46
C ASN A 257 11.80 -15.15 -1.14
N GLY A 258 11.85 -14.39 -0.06
CA GLY A 258 10.80 -13.43 0.33
C GLY A 258 10.82 -12.12 -0.46
N TRP A 259 9.77 -11.33 -0.29
CA TRP A 259 9.68 -9.97 -0.80
C TRP A 259 10.65 -9.05 -0.03
N HIS A 260 11.32 -8.13 -0.73
CA HIS A 260 12.47 -7.37 -0.21
C HIS A 260 13.64 -8.20 0.34
N GLY A 261 13.80 -9.43 -0.16
CA GLY A 261 14.99 -10.25 0.11
C GLY A 261 15.05 -10.79 1.53
N ASP A 262 16.11 -10.45 2.27
CA ASP A 262 16.41 -11.08 3.56
C ASP A 262 15.77 -10.40 4.77
N VAL A 263 15.13 -9.23 4.61
CA VAL A 263 14.67 -8.35 5.72
C VAL A 263 13.66 -8.99 6.68
N ALA A 264 13.00 -10.07 6.28
CA ALA A 264 12.10 -10.87 7.12
C ALA A 264 12.48 -12.36 7.20
N VAL A 265 13.74 -12.71 6.87
CA VAL A 265 14.31 -14.04 7.13
C VAL A 265 14.74 -14.12 8.60
N LEU A 266 14.31 -15.16 9.30
CA LEU A 266 14.52 -15.29 10.76
C LEU A 266 15.66 -16.24 11.19
N ASP A 267 16.38 -16.83 10.22
CA ASP A 267 17.40 -17.87 10.49
C ASP A 267 18.48 -17.40 11.48
N GLY A 268 18.56 -18.09 12.63
CA GLY A 268 19.52 -17.79 13.69
C GLY A 268 19.27 -16.46 14.43
N CYS A 269 18.20 -15.74 14.12
CA CYS A 269 17.87 -14.45 14.72
C CYS A 269 16.96 -14.62 15.95
N SER A 270 17.20 -13.85 17.01
CA SER A 270 16.44 -13.89 18.25
C SER A 270 15.48 -12.71 18.37
N ALA A 271 14.26 -12.94 18.84
CA ALA A 271 13.31 -11.85 19.12
C ALA A 271 13.86 -10.94 20.23
N PHE A 272 13.78 -9.62 20.06
CA PHE A 272 14.27 -8.65 21.05
C PHE A 272 13.31 -7.47 21.29
N GLU A 273 12.37 -7.22 20.37
CA GLU A 273 11.26 -6.30 20.60
C GLU A 273 9.94 -7.02 20.27
N GLY A 274 9.14 -7.30 21.28
CA GLY A 274 7.91 -8.08 21.15
C GLY A 274 8.17 -9.51 20.66
N LYS A 275 7.38 -9.96 19.68
CA LYS A 275 7.50 -11.28 19.02
C LYS A 275 7.60 -11.18 17.49
N ASP A 276 7.72 -9.96 16.95
CA ASP A 276 7.73 -9.66 15.51
C ASP A 276 9.05 -9.03 15.03
N THR A 277 9.93 -8.59 15.94
CA THR A 277 11.20 -7.94 15.62
C THR A 277 12.38 -8.71 16.20
N PHE A 278 13.33 -9.07 15.33
CA PHE A 278 14.41 -10.03 15.60
C PHE A 278 15.79 -9.39 15.34
N LYS A 279 16.81 -9.86 16.06
CA LYS A 279 18.21 -9.47 15.88
C LYS A 279 19.06 -10.70 15.60
N CYS A 280 19.85 -10.64 14.54
CA CYS A 280 20.68 -11.74 14.06
C CYS A 280 22.10 -11.64 14.64
N PRO A 281 22.92 -12.73 14.60
CA PRO A 281 24.24 -12.74 15.23
C PRO A 281 25.22 -11.69 14.68
N ASN A 282 25.04 -11.26 13.43
CA ASN A 282 25.81 -10.19 12.79
C ASN A 282 25.34 -8.77 13.17
N GLY A 283 24.40 -8.63 14.12
CA GLY A 283 23.85 -7.37 14.58
C GLY A 283 22.77 -6.74 13.69
N GLN A 284 22.51 -7.31 12.51
CA GLN A 284 21.38 -6.89 11.67
C GLN A 284 20.05 -7.29 12.29
N THR A 285 19.00 -6.59 11.89
CA THR A 285 17.65 -6.73 12.43
C THR A 285 16.65 -7.10 11.33
N ARG A 286 15.60 -7.82 11.73
CA ARG A 286 14.65 -8.47 10.83
C ARG A 286 13.23 -8.32 11.39
N CYS A 287 12.27 -8.04 10.53
CA CYS A 287 10.86 -7.93 10.89
C CYS A 287 10.02 -8.19 9.64
N LYS A 288 8.92 -8.92 9.78
CA LYS A 288 7.93 -9.11 8.72
C LYS A 288 7.39 -7.78 8.15
N MET A 289 7.30 -6.75 8.99
CA MET A 289 6.89 -5.39 8.60
C MET A 289 7.89 -4.72 7.64
N TYR A 290 9.15 -5.12 7.61
CA TYR A 290 10.16 -4.57 6.68
C TYR A 290 9.94 -5.00 5.21
N THR A 291 9.03 -5.95 4.98
CA THR A 291 8.57 -6.35 3.65
C THR A 291 7.42 -5.48 3.12
N SER A 292 6.87 -4.58 3.94
CA SER A 292 5.74 -3.75 3.55
C SER A 292 6.10 -2.72 2.49
N ASP A 293 5.15 -2.40 1.61
CA ASP A 293 5.20 -1.25 0.71
C ASP A 293 3.91 -0.43 0.84
N ARG A 294 3.89 0.80 0.31
CA ARG A 294 2.69 1.63 0.34
C ARG A 294 1.61 1.00 -0.55
N PHE A 295 0.35 1.00 -0.13
CA PHE A 295 -0.75 0.40 -0.91
C PHE A 295 -0.94 1.04 -2.30
N ILE A 296 -0.48 2.28 -2.51
CA ILE A 296 -0.40 2.92 -3.85
C ILE A 296 0.70 2.35 -4.77
N GLU A 297 1.65 1.59 -4.24
CA GLU A 297 2.76 0.93 -4.96
C GLU A 297 2.69 -0.61 -4.91
N ASP A 298 1.87 -1.15 -4.00
CA ASP A 298 1.80 -2.57 -3.69
C ASP A 298 0.68 -3.30 -4.48
N GLN A 299 0.68 -3.17 -5.81
CA GLN A 299 -0.26 -3.95 -6.62
C GLN A 299 0.14 -5.42 -6.77
N VAL A 300 1.44 -5.73 -6.67
CA VAL A 300 1.96 -7.10 -6.83
C VAL A 300 3.24 -7.29 -6.02
N HIS A 301 3.20 -8.24 -5.09
CA HIS A 301 4.37 -8.75 -4.36
C HIS A 301 4.31 -10.29 -4.29
N GLY A 302 5.39 -10.94 -3.91
CA GLY A 302 5.43 -12.40 -3.96
C GLY A 302 6.67 -13.05 -3.39
N VAL A 303 6.71 -14.38 -3.51
CA VAL A 303 7.81 -15.24 -3.10
C VAL A 303 8.29 -16.08 -4.29
N THR A 304 9.59 -16.34 -4.38
CA THR A 304 10.18 -17.03 -5.54
C THR A 304 11.09 -18.18 -5.15
N GLY A 305 11.31 -19.07 -6.11
CA GLY A 305 12.22 -20.21 -6.01
C GLY A 305 12.68 -20.67 -7.39
N LYS A 306 13.18 -21.90 -7.47
CA LYS A 306 13.70 -22.45 -8.74
C LYS A 306 12.54 -22.68 -9.72
N ASN A 307 12.50 -21.89 -10.79
CA ASN A 307 11.48 -21.93 -11.85
C ASN A 307 10.04 -21.72 -11.34
N VAL A 308 9.86 -20.95 -10.27
CA VAL A 308 8.55 -20.65 -9.69
C VAL A 308 8.51 -19.27 -9.03
N GLY A 309 7.39 -18.58 -9.20
CA GLY A 309 7.02 -17.38 -8.45
C GLY A 309 5.55 -17.44 -8.07
N ILE A 310 5.24 -17.17 -6.80
CA ILE A 310 3.89 -17.15 -6.25
C ILE A 310 3.61 -15.71 -5.79
N TRP A 311 2.60 -15.09 -6.40
CA TRP A 311 2.39 -13.64 -6.35
C TRP A 311 1.01 -13.32 -5.83
N MET A 312 0.92 -12.44 -4.85
CA MET A 312 -0.33 -11.73 -4.54
C MET A 312 -0.50 -10.59 -5.54
N ILE A 313 -1.72 -10.45 -6.07
CA ILE A 313 -2.10 -9.41 -7.02
C ILE A 313 -3.32 -8.68 -6.45
N MET A 314 -3.14 -7.40 -6.16
CA MET A 314 -4.14 -6.46 -5.68
C MET A 314 -4.42 -5.45 -6.81
N PRO A 315 -5.33 -5.77 -7.76
CA PRO A 315 -5.68 -4.83 -8.83
C PRO A 315 -6.31 -3.55 -8.24
N GLY A 316 -6.38 -2.47 -9.02
CA GLY A 316 -6.60 -1.10 -8.51
C GLY A 316 -7.83 -0.82 -7.63
N VAL A 317 -8.83 -1.71 -7.55
CA VAL A 317 -9.98 -1.61 -6.62
C VAL A 317 -9.89 -2.54 -5.40
N ALA A 318 -8.88 -3.41 -5.29
CA ALA A 318 -8.78 -4.39 -4.22
C ALA A 318 -8.72 -3.77 -2.81
N TYR A 319 -7.99 -2.65 -2.70
CA TYR A 319 -7.84 -1.86 -1.48
C TYR A 319 -9.04 -0.95 -1.17
N GLU A 320 -10.13 -0.99 -1.94
CA GLU A 320 -11.23 -0.03 -1.77
C GLU A 320 -11.93 -0.11 -0.41
N THR A 321 -11.88 -1.27 0.24
CA THR A 321 -12.44 -1.54 1.57
C THR A 321 -11.35 -1.66 2.65
N SER A 322 -10.07 -1.45 2.30
CA SER A 322 -8.98 -1.31 3.27
C SER A 322 -9.06 0.04 4.02
N SER A 323 -8.17 0.25 4.98
CA SER A 323 -8.12 1.44 5.83
C SER A 323 -6.71 2.03 5.92
N GLY A 324 -6.61 3.36 5.98
CA GLY A 324 -5.36 4.11 6.15
C GLY A 324 -4.94 4.94 4.93
N GLY A 325 -5.69 4.89 3.83
CA GLY A 325 -5.41 5.61 2.59
C GLY A 325 -4.25 5.03 1.76
N PRO A 326 -3.81 5.75 0.70
CA PRO A 326 -2.82 5.26 -0.29
C PRO A 326 -1.46 4.92 0.31
N PHE A 327 -1.09 5.57 1.42
CA PHE A 327 0.23 5.48 2.04
C PHE A 327 0.28 4.53 3.23
N MET A 328 -0.84 3.86 3.54
CA MET A 328 -0.84 2.70 4.42
C MET A 328 0.10 1.63 3.87
N ARG A 329 0.75 0.89 4.77
CA ARG A 329 1.67 -0.19 4.44
C ARG A 329 1.53 -1.31 5.45
N ASP A 330 1.62 -2.56 4.99
CA ASP A 330 1.47 -3.72 5.86
C ASP A 330 2.27 -4.93 5.35
N ILE A 331 2.29 -6.02 6.11
CA ILE A 331 3.18 -7.17 5.91
C ILE A 331 2.85 -7.91 4.61
N ASN A 332 3.88 -8.13 3.79
CA ASN A 332 3.75 -8.83 2.50
C ASN A 332 4.35 -10.24 2.54
N THR A 333 5.50 -10.43 3.21
CA THR A 333 6.08 -11.78 3.41
C THR A 333 6.79 -11.95 4.76
N GLN A 334 7.02 -13.20 5.16
CA GLN A 334 7.89 -13.58 6.27
C GLN A 334 8.53 -14.95 5.98
N SER A 335 9.79 -15.15 6.36
CA SER A 335 10.51 -16.41 6.10
C SER A 335 11.01 -17.01 7.41
N GLY A 336 10.28 -18.01 7.92
CA GLY A 336 10.59 -18.76 9.14
C GLY A 336 10.62 -20.26 8.85
N ASP A 337 9.84 -21.06 9.59
CA ASP A 337 9.65 -22.49 9.29
C ASP A 337 8.97 -22.70 7.92
N ASP A 338 7.88 -21.96 7.69
CA ASP A 338 7.24 -21.80 6.38
C ASP A 338 7.70 -20.49 5.73
N GLN A 339 7.53 -20.39 4.41
CA GLN A 339 7.51 -19.12 3.69
C GLN A 339 6.09 -18.59 3.71
N GLU A 340 5.85 -17.48 4.40
CA GLU A 340 4.54 -16.85 4.47
C GLU A 340 4.45 -15.72 3.44
N LEU A 341 3.35 -15.70 2.68
CA LEU A 341 2.96 -14.69 1.70
C LEU A 341 1.57 -14.18 2.07
N TYR A 342 1.39 -12.87 2.16
CA TYR A 342 0.24 -12.24 2.82
C TYR A 342 -0.53 -11.32 1.88
N TRP A 343 -1.81 -11.07 2.17
CA TRP A 343 -2.39 -9.76 1.88
C TRP A 343 -3.15 -9.28 3.11
N TYR A 344 -2.67 -8.20 3.71
CA TYR A 344 -3.33 -7.53 4.83
C TYR A 344 -4.35 -6.52 4.29
N MET A 345 -5.60 -6.96 4.25
CA MET A 345 -6.76 -6.13 3.92
C MET A 345 -6.96 -5.00 4.93
N ASN A 346 -6.73 -5.28 6.22
CA ASN A 346 -6.74 -4.29 7.28
C ASN A 346 -5.98 -4.78 8.54
N SER A 347 -5.49 -3.88 9.38
CA SER A 347 -4.81 -4.22 10.63
C SER A 347 -4.85 -3.09 11.66
N GLY A 348 -4.25 -3.32 12.83
CA GLY A 348 -3.88 -2.27 13.78
C GLY A 348 -2.49 -1.67 13.54
N HIS A 349 -1.84 -1.91 12.41
CA HIS A 349 -0.47 -1.48 12.13
C HIS A 349 -0.42 -0.02 11.66
N VAL A 350 -0.26 0.91 12.60
CA VAL A 350 -0.24 2.36 12.34
C VAL A 350 -1.51 2.88 11.61
N ARG A 351 -2.64 2.18 11.77
CA ARG A 351 -3.90 2.53 11.10
C ARG A 351 -4.43 3.90 11.56
N THR A 352 -4.70 4.78 10.61
CA THR A 352 -5.20 6.16 10.82
C THR A 352 -6.71 6.32 10.64
N GLU A 353 -7.38 5.31 10.06
CA GLU A 353 -8.82 5.31 9.76
C GLU A 353 -9.58 4.18 10.50
N PRO A 354 -10.92 4.26 10.63
CA PRO A 354 -11.76 3.13 11.03
C PRO A 354 -11.70 1.97 10.02
N TRP A 355 -12.16 0.79 10.43
CA TRP A 355 -12.46 -0.31 9.49
C TRP A 355 -13.53 0.10 8.47
N ARG A 356 -13.46 -0.48 7.27
CA ARG A 356 -14.58 -0.50 6.32
C ARG A 356 -15.10 -1.92 6.16
N PHE A 357 -16.39 -2.05 5.88
CA PHE A 357 -17.12 -3.31 5.78
C PHE A 357 -17.68 -3.53 4.38
N GLY A 358 -18.03 -4.76 4.04
CA GLY A 358 -18.37 -5.19 2.69
C GLY A 358 -17.28 -6.07 2.09
N LEU A 359 -17.16 -6.05 0.76
CA LEU A 359 -16.20 -6.88 0.03
C LEU A 359 -14.80 -6.25 0.01
N HIS A 360 -13.81 -6.99 0.47
CA HIS A 360 -12.38 -6.72 0.26
C HIS A 360 -11.91 -7.51 -0.97
N GLY A 361 -11.15 -6.85 -1.85
CA GLY A 361 -10.79 -7.39 -3.16
C GLY A 361 -11.77 -7.00 -4.29
N PRO A 362 -11.80 -7.73 -5.41
CA PRO A 362 -11.08 -8.99 -5.62
C PRO A 362 -9.55 -8.86 -5.63
N TYR A 363 -8.89 -9.91 -5.20
CA TYR A 363 -7.44 -10.10 -5.21
C TYR A 363 -7.13 -11.49 -5.78
N ALA A 364 -5.88 -11.81 -6.07
CA ALA A 364 -5.51 -13.14 -6.52
C ALA A 364 -4.15 -13.59 -6.01
N MET A 365 -3.97 -14.91 -5.95
CA MET A 365 -2.68 -15.56 -5.80
C MET A 365 -2.35 -16.32 -7.08
N GLN A 366 -1.36 -15.84 -7.84
CA GLN A 366 -0.96 -16.43 -9.13
C GLN A 366 0.36 -17.19 -9.02
N PHE A 367 0.38 -18.40 -9.57
CA PHE A 367 1.57 -19.21 -9.77
C PHE A 367 2.13 -18.96 -11.17
N THR A 368 3.44 -18.73 -11.25
CA THR A 368 4.19 -18.44 -12.46
C THR A 368 5.47 -19.28 -12.49
N THR A 369 6.18 -19.29 -13.63
CA THR A 369 7.51 -19.90 -13.77
C THR A 369 8.64 -19.07 -13.14
N GLY A 370 8.33 -17.99 -12.40
CA GLY A 370 9.29 -17.13 -11.70
C GLY A 370 9.15 -15.64 -12.01
N ALA A 371 8.59 -15.29 -13.17
CA ALA A 371 8.38 -13.89 -13.56
C ALA A 371 7.27 -13.22 -12.71
N LYS A 372 7.47 -11.96 -12.33
CA LYS A 372 6.43 -11.12 -11.71
C LYS A 372 5.33 -10.83 -12.74
N PRO A 373 4.04 -11.11 -12.45
CA PRO A 373 2.93 -10.85 -13.35
C PRO A 373 2.58 -9.36 -13.43
N SER A 374 1.71 -9.01 -14.37
CA SER A 374 1.14 -7.67 -14.46
C SER A 374 0.26 -7.35 -13.24
N PRO A 375 0.23 -6.10 -12.74
CA PRO A 375 -0.80 -5.65 -11.81
C PRO A 375 -2.19 -5.57 -12.45
N ASP A 376 -2.27 -5.49 -13.78
CA ASP A 376 -3.52 -5.43 -14.53
C ASP A 376 -4.17 -6.82 -14.62
N LEU A 377 -5.03 -7.11 -13.65
CA LEU A 377 -5.77 -8.37 -13.54
C LEU A 377 -7.25 -8.13 -13.84
N ASP A 378 -7.80 -8.78 -14.87
CA ASP A 378 -9.24 -8.78 -15.09
C ASP A 378 -9.95 -9.57 -13.98
N THR A 379 -10.79 -8.87 -13.22
CA THR A 379 -11.69 -9.42 -12.20
C THR A 379 -13.16 -9.04 -12.47
N SER A 380 -13.51 -8.68 -13.71
CA SER A 380 -14.87 -8.25 -14.09
C SER A 380 -15.89 -9.40 -14.05
N PHE A 381 -15.44 -10.62 -14.31
CA PHE A 381 -16.24 -11.84 -14.27
C PHE A 381 -16.81 -12.19 -12.88
N PHE A 382 -16.34 -11.56 -11.79
CA PHE A 382 -16.98 -11.65 -10.47
C PHE A 382 -18.45 -11.18 -10.48
N SER A 383 -18.81 -10.32 -11.44
CA SER A 383 -20.20 -9.90 -11.69
C SER A 383 -21.14 -11.06 -12.02
N THR A 384 -20.66 -12.15 -12.64
CA THR A 384 -21.47 -13.30 -13.05
C THR A 384 -21.50 -14.42 -12.01
N LEU A 385 -20.99 -14.19 -10.80
CA LEU A 385 -20.75 -15.24 -9.79
C LEU A 385 -21.53 -15.06 -8.49
N SER A 386 -22.40 -14.04 -8.40
CA SER A 386 -23.21 -13.74 -7.22
C SER A 386 -22.37 -13.57 -5.94
N ILE A 387 -21.23 -12.89 -6.06
CA ILE A 387 -20.32 -12.60 -4.95
C ILE A 387 -20.90 -11.49 -4.09
N GLN A 388 -21.12 -11.76 -2.80
CA GLN A 388 -21.74 -10.80 -1.87
C GLN A 388 -20.92 -9.51 -1.77
N GLY A 389 -21.59 -8.35 -1.90
CA GLY A 389 -20.94 -7.04 -1.82
C GLY A 389 -20.12 -6.62 -3.04
N TYR A 390 -20.05 -7.45 -4.09
CA TYR A 390 -19.37 -7.07 -5.33
C TYR A 390 -20.17 -6.01 -6.10
N VAL A 391 -19.52 -4.89 -6.44
CA VAL A 391 -20.12 -3.82 -7.25
C VAL A 391 -19.43 -3.80 -8.63
N PRO A 392 -20.12 -4.16 -9.73
CA PRO A 392 -19.54 -4.19 -11.07
C PRO A 392 -19.25 -2.77 -11.60
N SER A 393 -18.42 -2.67 -12.64
CA SER A 393 -18.09 -1.42 -13.33
C SER A 393 -19.33 -0.62 -13.78
N SER A 394 -20.37 -1.29 -14.28
CA SER A 394 -21.64 -0.68 -14.69
C SER A 394 -22.46 -0.05 -13.56
N LYS A 395 -22.07 -0.27 -12.29
CA LYS A 395 -22.68 0.35 -11.10
C LYS A 395 -21.72 1.33 -10.38
N ARG A 396 -20.62 1.69 -11.02
CA ARG A 396 -19.60 2.63 -10.53
C ARG A 396 -19.60 3.91 -11.38
N GLY A 397 -19.04 4.97 -10.82
CA GLY A 397 -18.73 6.21 -11.53
C GLY A 397 -17.24 6.54 -11.45
N ALA A 398 -16.85 7.71 -11.93
CA ALA A 398 -15.48 8.21 -11.82
C ALA A 398 -15.47 9.73 -11.57
N THR A 399 -14.28 10.28 -11.33
CA THR A 399 -14.03 11.72 -11.42
C THR A 399 -12.70 12.01 -12.10
N SER A 400 -12.63 13.14 -12.79
CA SER A 400 -11.43 13.60 -13.50
C SER A 400 -11.30 15.12 -13.38
N GLY A 401 -10.11 15.64 -13.66
CA GLY A 401 -9.85 17.08 -13.70
C GLY A 401 -8.37 17.39 -13.50
N PHE A 402 -8.08 18.56 -12.93
CA PHE A 402 -6.72 19.06 -12.75
C PHE A 402 -6.37 19.32 -11.29
N ALA A 403 -5.24 18.75 -10.87
CA ALA A 403 -4.53 19.05 -9.63
C ALA A 403 -3.47 20.14 -9.87
N SER A 404 -3.41 21.15 -9.01
CA SER A 404 -2.54 22.32 -9.22
C SER A 404 -1.97 22.87 -7.91
N GLY A 405 -0.92 23.70 -7.98
CA GLY A 405 -0.22 24.23 -6.81
C GLY A 405 0.70 23.23 -6.10
N VAL A 406 1.01 22.09 -6.73
CA VAL A 406 2.09 21.19 -6.31
C VAL A 406 3.39 21.69 -6.93
N ALA A 407 4.45 21.83 -6.13
CA ALA A 407 5.75 22.26 -6.63
C ALA A 407 6.40 21.19 -7.54
N PRO A 408 7.18 21.58 -8.56
CA PRO A 408 7.95 20.63 -9.36
C PRO A 408 8.89 19.76 -8.51
N GLY A 409 9.09 18.52 -8.93
CA GLY A 409 9.91 17.52 -8.21
C GLY A 409 9.16 16.67 -7.19
N PHE A 410 7.90 17.00 -6.89
CA PHE A 410 7.01 16.19 -6.04
C PHE A 410 5.89 15.56 -6.87
N GLN A 411 5.42 14.38 -6.45
CA GLN A 411 4.31 13.67 -7.08
C GLN A 411 2.97 14.17 -6.50
N PRO A 412 2.05 14.71 -7.32
CA PRO A 412 0.67 14.92 -6.89
C PRO A 412 -0.04 13.58 -6.70
N VAL A 413 -0.58 13.33 -5.51
CA VAL A 413 -1.43 12.17 -5.22
C VAL A 413 -2.81 12.65 -4.80
N LEU A 414 -3.86 11.99 -5.28
CA LEU A 414 -5.24 12.28 -4.94
C LEU A 414 -5.84 11.07 -4.24
N HIS A 415 -6.60 11.33 -3.18
CA HIS A 415 -7.26 10.31 -2.36
C HIS A 415 -8.73 10.68 -2.16
N TRP A 416 -9.62 9.78 -2.55
CA TRP A 416 -11.05 9.87 -2.28
C TRP A 416 -11.42 8.88 -1.19
N TYR A 417 -12.09 9.33 -0.13
CA TYR A 417 -12.52 8.44 0.93
C TYR A 417 -13.83 8.86 1.60
N ASN A 418 -14.52 7.85 2.13
CA ASN A 418 -15.63 7.98 3.07
C ASN A 418 -15.63 6.75 4.00
N ASN A 419 -16.70 6.59 4.79
CA ASN A 419 -16.84 5.47 5.75
C ASN A 419 -17.00 4.09 5.07
N ALA A 420 -17.34 4.04 3.78
CA ALA A 420 -17.62 2.81 3.05
C ALA A 420 -16.48 2.39 2.10
N SER A 421 -15.75 3.35 1.51
CA SER A 421 -14.63 3.03 0.61
C SER A 421 -13.55 4.13 0.53
N GLN A 422 -12.36 3.74 0.05
CA GLN A 422 -11.22 4.60 -0.28
C GLN A 422 -10.72 4.32 -1.71
N TYR A 423 -10.15 5.32 -2.40
CA TYR A 423 -9.59 5.21 -3.75
C TYR A 423 -8.50 6.25 -3.94
N TRP A 424 -7.55 6.02 -4.85
CA TRP A 424 -6.50 7.00 -5.13
C TRP A 424 -6.03 6.95 -6.58
N THR A 425 -5.32 8.01 -6.99
CA THR A 425 -4.59 8.08 -8.25
C THR A 425 -3.44 9.09 -8.14
N THR A 426 -2.44 8.98 -9.01
CA THR A 426 -1.44 10.02 -9.24
C THR A 426 -1.92 10.98 -10.32
N ALA A 427 -1.73 12.29 -10.16
CA ALA A 427 -1.89 13.20 -11.29
C ALA A 427 -0.65 13.15 -12.20
N SER A 428 -0.86 13.47 -13.48
CA SER A 428 0.24 13.61 -14.45
C SER A 428 1.05 14.90 -14.20
N ALA A 429 2.16 15.07 -14.92
CA ALA A 429 3.00 16.28 -14.83
C ALA A 429 2.28 17.60 -15.18
N ASN A 430 1.16 17.55 -15.93
CA ASN A 430 0.33 18.74 -16.21
C ASN A 430 -0.84 18.91 -15.21
N GLY A 431 -0.90 18.09 -14.17
CA GLY A 431 -1.98 18.07 -13.18
C GLY A 431 -3.20 17.24 -13.57
N SER A 432 -3.33 16.74 -14.80
CA SER A 432 -4.48 15.94 -15.22
C SER A 432 -4.58 14.63 -14.42
N TYR A 433 -5.78 14.28 -13.97
CA TYR A 433 -6.03 13.01 -13.29
C TYR A 433 -7.38 12.40 -13.71
N THR A 434 -7.48 11.08 -13.51
CA THR A 434 -8.73 10.32 -13.52
C THR A 434 -8.69 9.33 -12.35
N SER A 435 -9.77 9.26 -11.57
CA SER A 435 -9.92 8.28 -10.48
C SER A 435 -10.07 6.86 -11.01
N PRO A 436 -9.86 5.82 -10.18
CA PRO A 436 -10.43 4.50 -10.42
C PRO A 436 -11.96 4.55 -10.55
N LEU A 437 -12.59 3.43 -10.93
CA LEU A 437 -14.04 3.28 -10.89
C LEU A 437 -14.53 3.17 -9.43
N MET A 438 -15.21 4.19 -8.95
CA MET A 438 -15.64 4.34 -7.57
C MET A 438 -17.10 3.91 -7.37
N LYS A 439 -17.40 3.28 -6.23
CA LYS A 439 -18.80 3.09 -5.78
C LYS A 439 -19.50 4.46 -5.66
N PRO A 440 -20.79 4.59 -6.02
CA PRO A 440 -21.53 5.84 -5.87
C PRO A 440 -21.57 6.33 -4.42
N GLY A 441 -21.64 7.65 -4.24
CA GLY A 441 -21.66 8.31 -2.94
C GLY A 441 -20.82 9.59 -2.89
N THR A 442 -20.88 10.29 -1.75
CA THR A 442 -20.05 11.48 -1.50
C THR A 442 -18.72 11.07 -0.86
N TYR A 443 -17.63 11.68 -1.32
CA TYR A 443 -16.27 11.44 -0.86
C TYR A 443 -15.60 12.74 -0.45
N THR A 444 -14.83 12.71 0.63
CA THR A 444 -13.76 13.67 0.88
C THR A 444 -12.64 13.40 -0.12
N VAL A 445 -12.07 14.47 -0.70
CA VAL A 445 -10.98 14.41 -1.66
C VAL A 445 -9.79 15.18 -1.13
N ASN A 446 -8.66 14.51 -0.89
CA ASN A 446 -7.41 15.17 -0.54
C ASN A 446 -6.46 15.20 -1.73
N LEU A 447 -5.80 16.34 -1.93
CA LEU A 447 -4.60 16.49 -2.77
C LEU A 447 -3.37 16.49 -1.85
N TYR A 448 -2.37 15.70 -2.21
CA TYR A 448 -1.09 15.62 -1.51
C TYR A 448 0.07 16.05 -2.41
N ARG A 449 1.07 16.69 -1.79
CA ARG A 449 2.45 16.77 -2.29
C ARG A 449 3.18 15.57 -1.70
N ASN A 450 3.50 14.55 -2.52
CA ASN A 450 3.88 13.21 -2.06
C ASN A 450 2.84 12.66 -1.06
N GLU A 451 3.10 12.72 0.25
CA GLU A 451 2.22 12.29 1.34
C GLU A 451 1.75 13.42 2.27
N PHE A 452 2.17 14.67 2.02
CA PHE A 452 1.72 15.85 2.77
C PHE A 452 0.43 16.41 2.19
N ALA A 453 -0.64 16.48 2.97
CA ALA A 453 -1.94 16.98 2.51
C ALA A 453 -1.90 18.51 2.35
N ILE A 454 -2.18 18.99 1.13
CA ILE A 454 -2.08 20.42 0.77
C ILE A 454 -3.44 21.06 0.39
N ALA A 455 -4.46 20.23 0.13
CA ALA A 455 -5.84 20.70 -0.02
C ALA A 455 -6.84 19.56 0.23
N THR A 456 -8.04 19.94 0.69
CA THR A 456 -9.18 19.05 0.89
C THR A 456 -10.43 19.64 0.24
N SER A 457 -11.25 18.79 -0.38
CA SER A 457 -12.55 19.15 -0.95
C SER A 457 -13.53 17.98 -0.84
N THR A 458 -14.69 18.09 -1.48
CA THR A 458 -15.67 17.00 -1.62
C THR A 458 -16.10 16.79 -3.07
N VAL A 459 -16.52 15.57 -3.41
CA VAL A 459 -17.12 15.22 -4.71
C VAL A 459 -18.19 14.15 -4.51
N THR A 460 -19.24 14.18 -5.33
CA THR A 460 -20.27 13.14 -5.38
C THR A 460 -20.08 12.31 -6.64
N ILE A 461 -20.05 10.99 -6.49
CA ILE A 461 -19.94 10.03 -7.59
C ILE A 461 -21.31 9.39 -7.83
N THR A 462 -21.72 9.34 -9.09
CA THR A 462 -22.95 8.71 -9.58
C THR A 462 -22.60 7.56 -10.52
N ALA A 463 -23.32 6.44 -10.45
CA ALA A 463 -23.10 5.30 -11.34
C ALA A 463 -23.28 5.67 -12.82
N GLY A 464 -22.39 5.18 -13.69
CA GLY A 464 -22.42 5.47 -15.13
C GLY A 464 -21.94 6.87 -15.52
N SER A 465 -21.54 7.71 -14.56
CA SER A 465 -21.14 9.11 -14.79
C SER A 465 -19.68 9.36 -14.40
N SER A 466 -19.05 10.33 -15.09
CA SER A 466 -17.76 10.90 -14.68
C SER A 466 -17.94 12.36 -14.26
N ALA A 467 -17.60 12.68 -13.01
CA ALA A 467 -17.69 14.03 -12.48
C ALA A 467 -16.41 14.83 -12.77
N PHE A 468 -16.52 16.04 -13.32
CA PHE A 468 -15.36 16.92 -13.48
C PHE A 468 -15.13 17.74 -12.21
N LYS A 469 -13.90 17.71 -11.67
CA LYS A 469 -13.52 18.40 -10.43
C LYS A 469 -12.06 18.83 -10.52
N ASN A 470 -11.78 20.11 -10.27
CA ASN A 470 -10.40 20.58 -10.06
C ASN A 470 -10.09 20.64 -8.55
N ILE A 471 -8.81 20.55 -8.21
CA ILE A 471 -8.30 20.75 -6.85
C ILE A 471 -6.95 21.49 -6.91
N THR A 472 -6.77 22.47 -6.03
CA THR A 472 -5.59 23.34 -5.99
C THR A 472 -5.06 23.39 -4.57
N SER A 473 -3.74 23.40 -4.40
CA SER A 473 -3.09 23.64 -3.11
C SER A 473 -3.68 24.86 -2.39
N THR A 474 -3.90 24.72 -1.10
CA THR A 474 -4.37 25.78 -0.19
C THR A 474 -3.30 26.20 0.82
N GLU A 475 -2.06 25.70 0.67
CA GLU A 475 -0.96 26.11 1.55
C GLU A 475 -0.62 27.60 1.38
N PRO A 476 -0.37 28.34 2.48
CA PRO A 476 0.20 29.67 2.41
C PRO A 476 1.65 29.62 1.94
N ASN A 477 2.14 30.70 1.33
CA ASN A 477 3.53 30.87 0.91
C ASN A 477 4.23 31.99 1.72
N PRO A 478 4.51 31.78 3.03
CA PRO A 478 5.20 32.77 3.86
C PRO A 478 6.70 32.86 3.52
N PRO A 479 7.39 33.99 3.80
CA PRO A 479 8.83 34.07 3.62
C PRO A 479 9.58 33.14 4.57
N VAL A 480 10.42 32.27 4.00
CA VAL A 480 11.19 31.26 4.74
C VAL A 480 12.62 31.74 4.95
N ILE A 481 13.06 31.86 6.21
CA ILE A 481 14.46 32.19 6.56
C ILE A 481 15.34 30.97 6.24
N TRP A 482 14.95 29.80 6.72
CA TRP A 482 15.57 28.52 6.41
C TRP A 482 14.59 27.36 6.57
N ARG A 483 14.85 26.26 5.85
CA ARG A 483 14.15 24.97 5.97
C ARG A 483 15.17 23.83 6.00
N ILE A 484 14.88 22.81 6.81
CA ILE A 484 15.53 21.51 6.83
C ILE A 484 14.50 20.50 6.34
N GLY A 485 14.84 19.80 5.26
CA GLY A 485 13.92 18.89 4.58
C GLY A 485 12.80 19.61 3.81
N SER A 486 11.77 18.85 3.47
CA SER A 486 10.64 19.21 2.61
C SER A 486 9.34 18.78 3.27
N PHE A 487 8.29 19.62 3.23
CA PHE A 487 6.97 19.23 3.76
C PHE A 487 6.27 18.29 2.77
N ASP A 488 6.73 17.05 2.67
CA ASP A 488 6.26 16.07 1.69
C ASP A 488 5.67 14.80 2.34
N GLY A 489 5.65 14.77 3.67
CA GLY A 489 5.08 13.71 4.50
C GLY A 489 6.02 12.52 4.67
N GLN A 490 7.30 12.63 4.29
CA GLN A 490 8.26 11.54 4.26
C GLN A 490 9.60 11.91 4.95
N PRO A 491 10.23 10.97 5.69
CA PRO A 491 11.50 11.23 6.36
C PRO A 491 12.74 10.98 5.50
N PHE A 492 12.60 10.57 4.24
CA PHE A 492 13.63 9.80 3.53
C PHE A 492 14.93 10.55 3.21
N GLU A 493 14.86 11.88 3.08
CA GLU A 493 16.03 12.74 2.87
C GLU A 493 16.80 13.08 4.17
N LEU A 494 16.22 12.75 5.32
CA LEU A 494 16.82 12.95 6.64
C LEU A 494 17.71 11.75 7.03
N LYS A 495 18.59 11.97 8.01
CA LYS A 495 19.52 10.94 8.52
C LYS A 495 18.77 9.71 9.01
N ASN A 496 19.13 8.54 8.51
CA ASN A 496 18.50 7.22 8.71
C ASN A 496 17.11 7.04 8.07
N GLY A 497 16.53 8.08 7.44
CA GLY A 497 15.24 7.99 6.74
C GLY A 497 15.25 6.97 5.61
N ASP A 498 16.35 6.92 4.85
CA ASP A 498 16.62 5.98 3.76
C ASP A 498 16.63 4.50 4.19
N LYS A 499 16.76 4.22 5.49
CA LYS A 499 16.89 2.86 6.04
C LYS A 499 15.67 2.39 6.80
N ILE A 500 14.82 3.30 7.28
CA ILE A 500 13.84 3.00 8.32
C ILE A 500 12.87 1.90 7.92
N GLU A 501 12.44 1.90 6.65
CA GLU A 501 11.51 0.91 6.12
C GLU A 501 12.02 -0.53 6.22
N ARG A 502 13.34 -0.74 6.23
CA ARG A 502 13.98 -2.05 5.97
C ARG A 502 14.81 -2.58 7.15
N MET A 503 14.97 -1.81 8.23
CA MET A 503 15.68 -2.26 9.44
C MET A 503 15.31 -1.46 10.70
N HIS A 504 15.58 -2.03 11.87
CA HIS A 504 15.30 -1.41 13.16
C HIS A 504 16.19 -0.19 13.44
N PRO A 505 15.74 0.80 14.24
CA PRO A 505 16.60 1.84 14.79
C PRO A 505 17.81 1.38 15.65
N GLU A 506 17.86 0.11 16.06
CA GLU A 506 19.00 -0.55 16.76
C GLU A 506 19.90 -1.39 15.82
N ASP A 507 19.64 -1.37 14.52
CA ASP A 507 20.47 -2.08 13.54
C ASP A 507 21.86 -1.47 13.48
N VAL A 508 22.90 -2.32 13.40
CA VAL A 508 24.30 -1.89 13.32
C VAL A 508 24.63 -1.04 12.08
N ARG A 509 23.74 -1.02 11.08
CA ARG A 509 23.85 -0.19 9.86
C ARG A 509 23.24 1.21 10.01
N MET A 510 22.54 1.50 11.11
CA MET A 510 22.01 2.83 11.41
C MET A 510 23.13 3.80 11.81
N GLY A 511 23.04 5.04 11.34
CA GLY A 511 23.88 6.14 11.83
C GLY A 511 23.44 6.62 13.21
N SER A 512 24.27 7.44 13.86
CA SER A 512 23.95 8.04 15.16
C SER A 512 22.66 8.85 15.13
N TRP A 513 21.80 8.64 16.13
CA TRP A 513 20.59 9.43 16.38
C TRP A 513 20.93 10.80 17.03
N GLY A 514 20.00 11.76 16.98
CA GLY A 514 20.22 13.13 17.47
C GLY A 514 21.28 13.91 16.68
N GLY A 515 21.92 14.90 17.30
CA GLY A 515 23.13 15.57 16.82
C GLY A 515 22.96 17.01 16.34
N ASN A 516 24.05 17.58 15.81
CA ASN A 516 24.13 18.97 15.37
C ASN A 516 23.88 19.11 13.86
N TYR A 517 23.16 20.16 13.48
CA TYR A 517 22.95 20.60 12.10
C TYR A 517 23.28 22.09 12.02
N THR A 518 23.96 22.52 10.95
CA THR A 518 24.27 23.94 10.75
C THR A 518 23.65 24.44 9.43
N VAL A 519 22.71 25.38 9.51
CA VAL A 519 22.05 25.97 8.35
C VAL A 519 23.08 26.57 7.39
N GLY A 520 22.97 26.25 6.10
CA GLY A 520 23.90 26.69 5.06
C GLY A 520 25.23 25.91 5.01
N LYS A 521 25.46 24.92 5.88
CA LYS A 521 26.64 24.04 5.85
C LYS A 521 26.29 22.55 5.82
N SER A 522 25.35 22.13 6.66
CA SER A 522 24.84 20.76 6.70
C SER A 522 23.82 20.49 5.61
N THR A 523 23.74 19.22 5.21
CA THR A 523 22.73 18.64 4.32
C THR A 523 21.61 17.97 5.12
N ALA A 524 20.42 17.81 4.54
CA ALA A 524 19.26 17.18 5.20
C ALA A 524 19.60 15.81 5.84
N LYS A 525 20.48 15.03 5.20
CA LYS A 525 20.99 13.73 5.66
C LYS A 525 21.82 13.77 6.96
N GLU A 526 22.09 14.95 7.52
CA GLU A 526 22.73 15.09 8.83
C GLU A 526 21.71 15.35 9.96
N PHE A 527 20.50 15.83 9.64
CA PHE A 527 19.43 16.02 10.61
C PHE A 527 18.71 14.68 10.89
N PRO A 528 18.46 14.29 12.15
CA PRO A 528 17.84 12.99 12.46
C PRO A 528 16.40 12.90 11.95
N MET A 529 16.06 11.80 11.28
CA MET A 529 14.68 11.54 10.84
C MET A 529 13.66 11.42 11.99
N ALA A 530 14.12 11.15 13.21
CA ALA A 530 13.28 10.97 14.39
C ALA A 530 14.06 11.30 15.66
N LEU A 531 13.34 11.77 16.69
CA LEU A 531 13.86 11.98 18.04
C LEU A 531 13.08 11.13 19.04
N PHE A 532 13.78 10.60 20.04
CA PHE A 532 13.26 9.69 21.06
C PHE A 532 13.55 10.24 22.46
N SER A 533 12.58 10.22 23.37
CA SER A 533 12.73 10.90 24.69
C SER A 533 13.75 10.24 25.62
N LYS A 534 14.20 9.01 25.33
CA LYS A 534 15.23 8.28 26.10
C LYS A 534 16.33 7.64 25.25
N GLN A 535 16.52 8.07 24.00
CA GLN A 535 17.51 7.47 23.09
C GLN A 535 18.02 8.48 22.06
N GLY A 536 19.31 8.46 21.74
CA GLY A 536 19.89 9.33 20.70
C GLY A 536 20.11 10.80 21.09
N GLY A 537 19.40 11.31 22.10
CA GLY A 537 19.54 12.69 22.57
C GLY A 537 18.73 13.70 21.75
N THR A 538 19.12 14.97 21.82
CA THR A 538 18.45 16.09 21.12
C THR A 538 19.01 16.30 19.71
N ALA A 539 18.24 16.99 18.86
CA ALA A 539 18.80 17.67 17.68
C ALA A 539 19.08 19.14 18.02
N THR A 540 20.15 19.69 17.45
CA THR A 540 20.54 21.09 17.63
C THR A 540 20.75 21.74 16.27
N VAL A 541 20.03 22.82 15.98
CA VAL A 541 20.11 23.58 14.73
C VAL A 541 20.79 24.92 15.01
N ASN A 542 21.98 25.11 14.44
CA ASN A 542 22.71 26.37 14.49
C ASN A 542 22.45 27.16 13.20
N PHE A 543 22.14 28.44 13.31
CA PHE A 543 21.83 29.32 12.17
C PHE A 543 22.24 30.76 12.45
N GLU A 544 22.56 31.50 11.38
CA GLU A 544 22.76 32.95 11.45
C GLU A 544 21.47 33.68 11.03
N LEU A 545 21.21 34.83 11.63
CA LEU A 545 20.17 35.77 11.20
C LEU A 545 20.80 37.10 10.79
N SER A 546 20.28 37.71 9.72
CA SER A 546 20.57 39.12 9.39
C SER A 546 19.91 40.07 10.39
N ARG A 547 20.24 41.37 10.33
CA ARG A 547 19.62 42.38 11.19
C ARG A 547 18.11 42.48 10.99
N GLU A 548 17.66 42.33 9.75
CA GLU A 548 16.26 42.42 9.31
C GLU A 548 15.44 41.19 9.73
N GLN A 549 16.12 40.08 10.03
CA GLN A 549 15.54 38.83 10.53
C GLN A 549 15.64 38.70 12.06
N ALA A 550 16.59 39.40 12.68
CA ALA A 550 16.75 39.47 14.13
C ALA A 550 15.77 40.47 14.75
N GLY A 551 15.49 40.32 16.04
CA GLY A 551 14.66 41.28 16.79
C GLY A 551 13.17 41.31 16.44
N VAL A 552 12.71 40.68 15.36
CA VAL A 552 11.30 40.56 14.97
C VAL A 552 10.66 39.24 15.44
N GLU A 553 9.33 39.17 15.43
CA GLU A 553 8.63 37.89 15.62
C GLU A 553 8.85 36.97 14.41
N THR A 554 9.02 35.67 14.69
CA THR A 554 9.21 34.62 13.69
C THR A 554 8.36 33.41 14.03
N THR A 555 8.04 32.56 13.06
CA THR A 555 7.28 31.32 13.29
C THR A 555 8.17 30.11 13.02
N LEU A 556 8.44 29.33 14.06
CA LEU A 556 9.04 28.00 13.94
C LEU A 556 7.94 26.98 13.64
N ARG A 557 8.06 26.27 12.52
CA ARG A 557 7.15 25.21 12.08
C ARG A 557 7.90 23.87 12.06
N VAL A 558 7.34 22.86 12.70
CA VAL A 558 7.87 21.48 12.71
C VAL A 558 6.78 20.55 12.18
N GLY A 559 6.99 20.04 10.97
CA GLY A 559 6.19 18.95 10.43
C GLY A 559 6.67 17.62 11.01
N THR A 560 5.72 16.74 11.31
CA THR A 560 5.99 15.35 11.70
C THR A 560 5.17 14.42 10.84
N THR A 561 5.61 13.18 10.62
CA THR A 561 4.85 12.20 9.85
C THR A 561 4.04 11.28 10.77
N LEU A 562 4.63 10.85 11.89
CA LEU A 562 4.09 9.91 12.86
C LEU A 562 4.62 10.19 14.26
N SER A 563 3.78 10.00 15.28
CA SER A 563 4.12 10.02 16.70
C SER A 563 3.91 8.65 17.36
N PHE A 564 4.62 8.38 18.45
CA PHE A 564 4.46 7.19 19.29
C PHE A 564 4.41 7.57 20.77
N LYS A 565 3.48 6.95 21.53
CA LYS A 565 3.22 7.21 22.95
C LYS A 565 3.13 8.71 23.31
N GLY A 566 2.44 9.48 22.47
CA GLY A 566 2.26 10.93 22.66
C GLY A 566 3.53 11.77 22.49
N GLY A 567 4.55 11.24 21.80
CA GLY A 567 5.75 11.98 21.43
C GLY A 567 5.43 13.16 20.50
N ARG A 568 5.91 14.35 20.86
CA ARG A 568 5.83 15.59 20.05
C ARG A 568 7.06 16.46 20.30
N PRO A 569 7.39 17.42 19.42
CA PRO A 569 8.59 18.24 19.58
C PRO A 569 8.54 19.08 20.86
N SER A 570 9.67 19.10 21.60
CA SER A 570 9.98 20.15 22.56
C SER A 570 11.04 21.06 21.96
N VAL A 571 10.85 22.38 22.02
CA VAL A 571 11.71 23.35 21.32
C VAL A 571 12.21 24.45 22.27
N ARG A 572 13.49 24.83 22.13
CA ARG A 572 14.11 25.92 22.90
C ARG A 572 15.06 26.74 22.04
N VAL A 573 15.04 28.06 22.21
CA VAL A 573 15.96 29.00 21.56
C VAL A 573 16.41 30.01 22.60
N ALA A 574 17.72 30.13 22.82
CA ALA A 574 18.28 30.88 23.95
C ALA A 574 17.60 30.49 25.29
N SER A 575 17.04 31.45 26.04
CA SER A 575 16.26 31.21 27.26
C SER A 575 14.78 30.89 27.02
N TRP A 576 14.27 31.12 25.81
CA TRP A 576 12.87 30.85 25.46
C TRP A 576 12.63 29.36 25.24
N SER A 577 11.49 28.87 25.74
CA SER A 577 11.01 27.51 25.51
C SER A 577 9.63 27.58 24.88
N GLY A 578 9.41 26.82 23.81
CA GLY A 578 8.09 26.69 23.20
C GLY A 578 7.11 26.03 24.17
N ARG A 579 5.86 26.49 24.16
CA ARG A 579 4.76 25.82 24.87
C ARG A 579 4.62 24.38 24.39
N ASP A 580 4.29 23.45 25.28
CA ASP A 580 3.89 22.10 24.90
C ASP A 580 2.59 22.20 24.07
N PRO A 581 2.53 21.70 22.82
CA PRO A 581 1.34 21.80 21.99
C PRO A 581 0.23 20.81 22.41
N GLY A 582 0.49 19.95 23.40
CA GLY A 582 -0.40 18.87 23.82
C GLY A 582 -0.05 17.53 23.17
N ALA A 583 -0.64 16.46 23.68
CA ALA A 583 -0.42 15.13 23.13
C ALA A 583 -1.16 14.97 21.78
N PRO A 584 -0.50 14.45 20.71
CA PRO A 584 -1.16 14.15 19.45
C PRO A 584 -2.20 13.03 19.60
N LYS A 585 -3.08 12.89 18.60
CA LYS A 585 -4.08 11.81 18.55
C LYS A 585 -3.36 10.45 18.57
N LEU A 586 -3.69 9.63 19.56
CA LEU A 586 -3.05 8.33 19.75
C LEU A 586 -3.30 7.40 18.56
N ILE A 587 -2.22 6.88 17.99
CA ILE A 587 -2.19 5.64 17.22
C ILE A 587 -1.57 4.60 18.15
N ASP A 588 -2.36 3.67 18.69
CA ASP A 588 -1.83 2.66 19.62
C ASP A 588 -1.17 1.50 18.87
N SER A 589 -0.03 1.81 18.26
CA SER A 589 0.73 0.89 17.44
C SER A 589 2.21 1.29 17.42
N ARG A 590 3.12 0.31 17.44
CA ARG A 590 4.53 0.57 17.09
C ARG A 590 4.64 0.87 15.60
N GLY A 591 5.36 1.92 15.23
CA GLY A 591 5.58 2.31 13.83
C GLY A 591 7.06 2.36 13.45
N VAL A 592 7.80 3.33 14.00
CA VAL A 592 9.21 3.59 13.64
C VAL A 592 10.14 2.38 13.82
N THR A 593 9.91 1.54 14.83
CA THR A 593 10.70 0.30 15.05
C THR A 593 10.36 -0.81 14.05
N ARG A 594 9.23 -0.69 13.35
CA ARG A 594 8.67 -1.65 12.40
C ARG A 594 8.61 -1.11 10.96
N GLY A 595 9.43 -0.10 10.64
CA GLY A 595 9.57 0.44 9.28
C GLY A 595 8.36 1.23 8.76
N ALA A 596 7.48 1.68 9.65
CA ALA A 596 6.37 2.55 9.29
C ALA A 596 6.60 3.99 9.77
N TYR A 597 6.30 4.95 8.90
CA TYR A 597 6.42 6.39 9.17
C TYR A 597 5.13 7.18 8.89
N ARG A 598 4.12 6.59 8.24
CA ARG A 598 2.87 7.27 7.90
C ARG A 598 1.92 7.30 9.09
N GLY A 599 1.72 8.46 9.70
CA GLY A 599 0.75 8.71 10.77
C GLY A 599 -0.27 9.79 10.38
N TYR A 600 -0.69 10.61 11.35
CA TYR A 600 -1.59 11.73 11.10
C TYR A 600 -0.93 12.93 10.39
N GLY A 601 0.40 13.04 10.42
CA GLY A 601 1.10 14.16 9.77
C GLY A 601 1.04 15.47 10.57
N ASP A 602 1.10 15.40 11.90
CA ASP A 602 0.90 16.58 12.76
C ASP A 602 1.95 17.68 12.48
N VAL A 603 1.48 18.92 12.32
CA VAL A 603 2.32 20.10 12.10
C VAL A 603 2.20 21.03 13.31
N TYR A 604 3.32 21.28 13.97
CA TYR A 604 3.40 22.14 15.14
C TYR A 604 3.98 23.50 14.79
N ALA A 605 3.42 24.57 15.33
CA ALA A 605 3.89 25.93 15.09
C ALA A 605 4.01 26.73 16.40
N TRP A 606 5.08 27.51 16.51
CA TRP A 606 5.33 28.44 17.61
C TRP A 606 5.75 29.80 17.07
N ASN A 607 5.09 30.85 17.53
CA ASN A 607 5.60 32.21 17.36
C ASN A 607 6.69 32.44 18.42
N ILE A 608 7.89 32.74 17.95
CA ILE A 608 9.06 33.09 18.76
C ILE A 608 9.05 34.63 18.90
N PRO A 609 8.90 35.17 20.13
CA PRO A 609 8.74 36.61 20.31
C PRO A 609 9.92 37.43 19.81
N ALA A 610 9.62 38.64 19.34
CA ALA A 610 10.59 39.69 19.07
C ALA A 610 11.64 39.83 20.19
N GLY A 611 12.91 39.97 19.81
CA GLY A 611 14.04 40.05 20.74
C GLY A 611 14.54 38.72 21.35
N THR A 612 13.86 37.59 21.11
CA THR A 612 14.34 36.26 21.56
C THR A 612 15.61 35.82 20.82
N MET A 613 15.71 36.18 19.53
CA MET A 613 16.82 35.84 18.65
C MET A 613 17.57 37.11 18.23
N LYS A 614 18.89 36.97 18.07
CA LYS A 614 19.84 38.07 17.83
C LYS A 614 20.42 38.05 16.42
N GLU A 615 21.02 39.16 16.00
CA GLU A 615 21.85 39.23 14.78
C GLU A 615 23.05 38.26 14.91
N GLY A 616 23.39 37.55 13.83
CA GLY A 616 24.41 36.50 13.84
C GLY A 616 23.91 35.17 14.43
N TRP A 617 24.79 34.43 15.11
CA TRP A 617 24.55 33.04 15.51
C TRP A 617 23.47 32.84 16.59
N ASN A 618 22.51 31.98 16.27
CA ASN A 618 21.47 31.47 17.15
C ASN A 618 21.48 29.92 17.14
N THR A 619 20.90 29.34 18.18
CA THR A 619 20.82 27.88 18.37
C THR A 619 19.42 27.48 18.81
N LEU A 620 18.75 26.65 18.00
CA LEU A 620 17.52 25.94 18.33
C LEU A 620 17.88 24.54 18.84
N THR A 621 17.38 24.16 20.01
CA THR A 621 17.44 22.79 20.51
C THR A 621 16.07 22.14 20.39
N MET A 622 16.01 20.95 19.79
CA MET A 622 14.82 20.14 19.62
C MET A 622 14.96 18.83 20.41
N GLY A 623 13.96 18.52 21.21
CA GLY A 623 13.82 17.26 21.93
C GLY A 623 12.41 16.68 21.76
N VAL A 624 12.01 15.83 22.70
CA VAL A 624 10.70 15.19 22.73
C VAL A 624 10.01 15.47 24.05
N HIS A 625 8.78 15.97 24.00
CA HIS A 625 7.83 15.82 25.11
C HIS A 625 7.12 14.47 24.99
N GLY A 626 6.97 13.74 26.10
CA GLY A 626 6.21 12.50 26.17
C GLY A 626 6.85 11.43 27.05
N SER A 627 6.05 10.44 27.46
CA SER A 627 6.47 9.29 28.24
C SER A 627 6.30 8.00 27.44
N GLY A 628 7.04 6.97 27.81
CA GLY A 628 7.03 5.67 27.13
C GLY A 628 8.04 4.75 27.80
N ASP A 629 8.37 3.65 27.13
CA ASP A 629 9.23 2.61 27.66
C ASP A 629 10.71 2.98 27.53
N ALA A 630 11.61 2.00 27.40
CA ALA A 630 13.03 2.23 27.22
C ALA A 630 13.42 2.43 25.74
N LYS A 631 14.58 3.06 25.51
CA LYS A 631 15.22 3.18 24.20
C LYS A 631 14.26 3.70 23.10
N PHE A 632 14.09 2.94 22.01
CA PHE A 632 13.27 3.29 20.84
C PHE A 632 11.77 3.08 21.04
N LEU A 633 11.36 2.48 22.17
CA LEU A 633 9.98 2.45 22.66
C LEU A 633 9.67 3.59 23.66
N SER A 634 10.61 4.51 23.90
CA SER A 634 10.27 5.79 24.50
C SER A 634 9.44 6.65 23.54
N ALA A 635 8.75 7.67 24.08
CA ALA A 635 7.98 8.61 23.26
C ALA A 635 8.86 9.18 22.16
N ASN A 636 8.34 9.20 20.93
CA ASN A 636 9.09 9.67 19.77
C ASN A 636 8.16 10.26 18.71
N TYR A 637 8.76 11.00 17.79
CA TYR A 637 8.12 11.44 16.55
C TYR A 637 9.12 11.36 15.40
N ILE A 638 8.59 11.12 14.22
CA ILE A 638 9.30 11.18 12.95
C ILE A 638 9.12 12.56 12.34
N VAL A 639 10.20 13.16 11.87
CA VAL A 639 10.26 14.49 11.27
C VAL A 639 9.90 14.39 9.79
N ASP A 640 9.10 15.35 9.34
CA ASP A 640 8.83 15.67 7.93
C ASP A 640 9.82 16.78 7.53
N ALA A 641 9.55 18.01 7.98
CA ALA A 641 10.45 19.16 7.82
C ALA A 641 10.50 20.07 9.06
N VAL A 642 11.55 20.87 9.15
CA VAL A 642 11.70 21.95 10.16
C VAL A 642 11.96 23.26 9.45
N GLU A 643 11.22 24.31 9.80
CA GLU A 643 11.24 25.58 9.08
C GLU A 643 11.16 26.77 10.04
N LEU A 644 11.94 27.82 9.76
CA LEU A 644 11.79 29.13 10.40
C LEU A 644 11.30 30.15 9.37
N GLN A 645 10.14 30.74 9.65
CA GLN A 645 9.48 31.76 8.85
C GLN A 645 9.67 33.14 9.49
N GLY A 646 9.67 34.20 8.69
CA GLY A 646 9.76 35.58 9.17
C GLY A 646 9.28 36.60 8.14
N LEU A 647 9.53 37.89 8.39
CA LEU A 647 9.17 38.97 7.47
C LEU A 647 10.03 38.96 6.18
N VAL A 648 11.30 38.54 6.30
CA VAL A 648 12.27 38.50 5.19
C VAL A 648 12.86 37.09 5.12
N GLY A 649 12.54 36.37 4.05
CA GLY A 649 13.06 35.04 3.76
C GLY A 649 14.29 35.07 2.85
N ARG A 650 14.84 33.88 2.52
CA ARG A 650 15.94 33.71 1.55
C ARG A 650 15.61 34.31 0.19
N ASP A 651 14.36 34.16 -0.24
CA ASP A 651 13.86 34.52 -1.57
C ASP A 651 13.06 35.85 -1.59
N SER A 652 13.06 36.58 -0.48
CA SER A 652 12.50 37.94 -0.44
C SER A 652 13.35 38.90 -1.29
N PRO A 653 12.74 39.90 -1.97
CA PRO A 653 13.48 40.99 -2.59
C PRO A 653 14.38 41.66 -1.53
N ARG A 654 15.65 41.88 -1.88
CA ARG A 654 16.64 42.57 -1.04
C ARG A 654 16.69 44.05 -1.35
#